data_AF-A0AAV6VPE4-F1
#
_entry.id   AF-A0AAV6VPE4-F1
#
_cell.length_a   1.000
_cell.length_b   1.000
_cell.length_c   1.000
_cell.angle_alpha   90.00
_cell.angle_beta   90.00
_cell.angle_gamma   90.00
#
_symmetry.space_group_name_H-M   'P 1'
#
loop_
_entity.id
_entity.type
_entity.pdbx_description
1 polymer ?
#
loop_
_entity_poly.entity_id
_entity_poly.type
_entity_poly.pdbx_seq_one_letter_code
_entity_poly.pdbx_strand_id
1 'polypeptide(L)'
;MASSIKSNMRSSAKDDLKQQEIMQAVVIADNFNQKFAPLTNSTPMVLLPFVNGILLDYVLKSLEDSGIQETFLFCCSHTQLIRSYISASQWSKPDSTMSVNIISSTSFLSMGDIMRELDSKALIRSDFVLIDGNVITTFPVGAALQEHRKLRQSDKNCAITLLYSKALPKHKIKCKEHSTVIAVEAVTQRIRYFQKVNKLKSLQIPLSIFQENEEVTIHNDLLDSHISICSPCVPLLFSDNFDYQTLEDCVKGLIIHEELQGNSMYIHIVESGYGASISNLFMYDIVSQHIITRWTYPIVPDLVDNSEDKILYSRNNIYKGSDVIVGSCSKLDKNIIVSKGTNIGENSYICNSVLGKNCIIGKNVRIKGSYLWDNVRVGDDCELNTCLLGANVQLHNGVVIKPGCVLGNEVVIGENITLPPYTRLQSQCADEEDSFGEDEFEDENKPSKDESCDIALVGSKGHGYLCNAPEESDEESEKEETEDIWGKPDDENTEDEEPTESSSLGNVEPGDEVSEESDGAEEDYDYEATCFYNEVLESLQRGIKEKIQTENIILDINTLKHTYNVNMQEVNGFLIKAILKQPFVMHKEQTFTAPTYLSTIKPNLQFFHPLVSNYIRSAESQLDCLRSVEGFMKCHEDISPAIMKVVHFWYDQDVLNENVIVKWHNNLSPESDKIRKQADAFIKWLQEADEESSDE
;
A
#
# COMPACT_ATOMS: atom_id res chain seq x y z
N MET A 1 68.73 -8.21 -18.60
CA MET A 1 68.16 -7.78 -17.30
C MET A 1 67.65 -6.33 -17.31
N ALA A 2 68.21 -5.38 -18.08
CA ALA A 2 67.67 -4.01 -18.16
C ALA A 2 66.44 -3.83 -19.08
N SER A 3 66.12 -4.80 -19.95
CA SER A 3 64.94 -4.78 -20.82
C SER A 3 63.67 -5.33 -20.14
N SER A 4 63.79 -6.32 -19.26
CA SER A 4 62.65 -6.89 -18.50
C SER A 4 62.14 -5.99 -17.38
N ILE A 5 62.95 -5.02 -16.91
CA ILE A 5 62.52 -4.06 -15.89
C ILE A 5 61.68 -2.94 -16.53
N LYS A 6 61.97 -2.56 -17.79
CA LYS A 6 61.18 -1.57 -18.53
C LYS A 6 59.83 -2.10 -19.04
N SER A 7 59.68 -3.42 -19.24
CA SER A 7 58.37 -4.01 -19.56
C SER A 7 57.46 -4.09 -18.32
N ASN A 8 58.01 -4.38 -17.14
CA ASN A 8 57.22 -4.44 -15.90
C ASN A 8 56.79 -3.06 -15.36
N MET A 9 57.53 -1.99 -15.64
CA MET A 9 57.07 -0.62 -15.31
C MET A 9 56.03 -0.07 -16.30
N ARG A 10 55.94 -0.62 -17.52
CA ARG A 10 54.91 -0.23 -18.50
C ARG A 10 53.59 -0.98 -18.29
N SER A 11 53.61 -2.15 -17.66
CA SER A 11 52.38 -2.85 -17.25
C SER A 11 51.78 -2.25 -15.97
N SER A 12 52.60 -1.81 -15.01
CA SER A 12 52.08 -1.16 -13.79
C SER A 12 51.49 0.23 -14.05
N ALA A 13 52.09 1.01 -14.96
CA ALA A 13 51.59 2.36 -15.29
C ALA A 13 50.32 2.37 -16.17
N LYS A 14 49.84 1.21 -16.65
CA LYS A 14 48.55 1.10 -17.38
C LYS A 14 47.37 0.78 -16.48
N ASP A 15 47.61 0.27 -15.27
CA ASP A 15 46.54 0.05 -14.28
C ASP A 15 46.22 1.31 -13.44
N ASP A 16 47.13 2.28 -13.38
CA ASP A 16 46.96 3.53 -12.61
C ASP A 16 46.05 4.58 -13.31
N LEU A 17 45.54 4.30 -14.52
CA LEU A 17 44.61 5.17 -15.26
C LEU A 17 43.17 4.63 -15.28
N LYS A 18 42.86 3.60 -14.48
CA LYS A 18 41.46 3.35 -14.11
C LYS A 18 41.08 4.43 -13.10
N GLN A 19 40.34 5.42 -13.58
CA GLN A 19 39.63 6.37 -12.74
C GLN A 19 38.98 5.58 -11.60
N GLN A 20 39.44 5.75 -10.35
CA GLN A 20 38.87 5.01 -9.23
C GLN A 20 37.37 5.31 -9.21
N GLU A 21 36.55 4.27 -9.39
CA GLU A 21 35.10 4.42 -9.37
C GLU A 21 34.67 4.85 -7.97
N ILE A 22 34.14 6.07 -7.88
CA ILE A 22 33.59 6.65 -6.66
C ILE A 22 32.41 5.78 -6.25
N MET A 23 32.42 5.28 -5.02
CA MET A 23 31.29 4.54 -4.47
C MET A 23 30.19 5.53 -4.11
N GLN A 24 29.07 5.42 -4.82
CA GLN A 24 27.90 6.29 -4.66
C GLN A 24 26.81 5.56 -3.87
N ALA A 25 26.12 6.29 -3.00
CA ALA A 25 24.92 5.83 -2.33
C ALA A 25 23.76 6.80 -2.56
N VAL A 26 22.56 6.25 -2.60
CA VAL A 26 21.29 6.96 -2.68
C VAL A 26 20.55 6.66 -1.38
N VAL A 27 20.26 7.72 -0.62
CA VAL A 27 19.52 7.64 0.63
C VAL A 27 18.17 8.30 0.45
N ILE A 28 17.10 7.53 0.67
CA ILE A 28 15.73 8.03 0.62
C ILE A 28 15.38 8.55 2.02
N ALA A 29 15.33 9.87 2.19
CA ALA A 29 15.15 10.47 3.52
C ALA A 29 13.70 10.49 3.99
N ASP A 30 12.74 10.34 3.09
CA ASP A 30 11.32 10.36 3.42
C ASP A 30 10.74 8.96 3.21
N ASN A 31 10.15 8.40 4.26
CA ASN A 31 9.41 7.16 4.13
C ASN A 31 7.95 7.59 3.92
N PHE A 32 7.39 7.31 2.76
CA PHE A 32 6.04 7.72 2.32
C PHE A 32 4.89 7.11 3.15
N ASN A 33 5.19 6.64 4.36
CA ASN A 33 4.27 6.00 5.29
C ASN A 33 3.90 6.97 6.42
N GLN A 34 2.60 7.08 6.71
CA GLN A 34 2.08 7.95 7.79
C GLN A 34 2.09 7.30 9.19
N LYS A 35 2.75 6.14 9.36
CA LYS A 35 2.70 5.34 10.61
C LYS A 35 3.28 6.04 11.85
N PHE A 36 4.13 7.05 11.66
CA PHE A 36 4.70 7.86 12.73
C PHE A 36 3.94 9.17 12.98
N ALA A 37 2.79 9.39 12.33
CA ALA A 37 1.87 10.47 12.69
C ALA A 37 1.40 10.26 14.15
N PRO A 38 1.37 11.29 15.01
CA PRO A 38 1.47 12.73 14.70
C PRO A 38 2.89 13.34 14.75
N LEU A 39 3.94 12.56 15.02
CA LEU A 39 5.30 13.09 15.23
C LEU A 39 5.91 13.65 13.94
N THR A 40 5.60 13.02 12.81
CA THR A 40 6.13 13.37 11.48
C THR A 40 5.60 14.68 10.92
N ASN A 41 4.49 15.21 11.44
CA ASN A 41 3.86 16.44 10.96
C ASN A 41 4.77 17.67 11.17
N SER A 42 5.52 17.69 12.27
CA SER A 42 6.39 18.84 12.62
C SER A 42 7.86 18.64 12.24
N THR A 43 8.31 17.39 12.19
CA THR A 43 9.70 17.02 11.89
C THR A 43 9.73 15.78 11.04
N PRO A 44 10.53 15.73 9.95
CA PRO A 44 10.61 14.55 9.10
C PRO A 44 11.19 13.36 9.87
N MET A 45 10.83 12.14 9.45
CA MET A 45 11.19 10.91 10.14
C MET A 45 12.70 10.75 10.39
N VAL A 46 13.53 11.10 9.40
CA VAL A 46 14.99 11.02 9.50
C VAL A 46 15.62 11.93 10.55
N LEU A 47 14.92 13.01 10.93
CA LEU A 47 15.37 13.94 11.95
C LEU A 47 14.82 13.60 13.35
N LEU A 48 14.03 12.54 13.47
CA LEU A 48 13.52 12.11 14.77
C LEU A 48 14.68 11.67 15.67
N PRO A 49 14.65 12.07 16.96
CA PRO A 49 15.68 11.68 17.91
C PRO A 49 15.56 10.18 18.22
N PHE A 50 16.61 9.43 17.90
CA PHE A 50 16.74 8.00 18.10
C PHE A 50 17.89 7.72 19.07
N VAL A 51 17.59 7.19 20.26
CA VAL A 51 18.62 6.87 21.27
C VAL A 51 19.52 8.10 21.55
N ASN A 52 18.92 9.30 21.60
CA ASN A 52 19.57 10.60 21.82
C ASN A 52 20.56 11.07 20.73
N GLY A 53 20.60 10.39 19.58
CA GLY A 53 21.16 10.89 18.33
C GLY A 53 20.03 11.11 17.32
N ILE A 54 20.36 11.57 16.11
CA ILE A 54 19.38 11.67 15.02
C ILE A 54 19.49 10.45 14.12
N LEU A 55 18.36 9.94 13.62
CA LEU A 55 18.32 8.72 12.81
C LEU A 55 19.25 8.80 11.58
N LEU A 56 19.24 9.93 10.89
CA LEU A 56 20.11 10.19 9.74
C LEU A 56 21.61 10.03 10.05
N ASP A 57 22.07 10.44 11.23
CA ASP A 57 23.49 10.32 11.59
C ASP A 57 23.94 8.86 11.69
N TYR A 58 23.05 7.96 12.15
CA TYR A 58 23.35 6.53 12.21
C TYR A 58 23.50 5.93 10.81
N VAL A 59 22.63 6.32 9.88
CA VAL A 59 22.71 5.90 8.47
C VAL A 59 24.02 6.40 7.86
N LEU A 60 24.28 7.71 7.93
CA LEU A 60 25.46 8.33 7.32
C LEU A 60 26.77 7.77 7.89
N LYS A 61 26.82 7.50 9.20
CA LYS A 61 27.98 6.85 9.84
C LYS A 61 28.20 5.43 9.33
N SER A 62 27.13 4.67 9.13
CA SER A 62 27.23 3.33 8.54
C SER A 62 27.74 3.33 7.10
N LEU A 63 27.35 4.34 6.31
CA LEU A 63 27.85 4.54 4.94
C LEU A 63 29.33 4.93 4.94
N GLU A 64 29.73 5.82 5.85
CA GLU A 64 31.13 6.23 6.03
C GLU A 64 32.01 5.03 6.42
N ASP A 65 31.59 4.24 7.42
CA ASP A 65 32.27 3.02 7.85
C ASP A 65 32.37 1.97 6.72
N SER A 66 31.40 1.95 5.81
CA SER A 66 31.39 1.10 4.61
C SER A 66 32.29 1.62 3.47
N GLY A 67 32.85 2.82 3.61
CA GLY A 67 33.78 3.43 2.65
C GLY A 67 33.12 4.22 1.52
N ILE A 68 31.84 4.58 1.65
CA ILE A 68 31.11 5.35 0.63
C ILE A 68 31.64 6.79 0.57
N GLN A 69 31.81 7.32 -0.64
CA GLN A 69 32.44 8.62 -0.87
C GLN A 69 31.41 9.71 -1.21
N GLU A 70 30.35 9.37 -1.94
CA GLU A 70 29.33 10.32 -2.36
C GLU A 70 27.94 9.78 -2.03
N THR A 71 27.14 10.57 -1.33
CA THR A 71 25.78 10.19 -0.92
C THR A 71 24.78 11.23 -1.41
N PHE A 72 23.76 10.77 -2.14
CA PHE A 72 22.62 11.59 -2.58
C PHE A 72 21.45 11.38 -1.63
N LEU A 73 21.06 12.44 -0.92
CA LEU A 73 19.93 12.44 -0.02
C LEU A 73 18.70 13.02 -0.72
N PHE A 74 17.66 12.21 -0.91
CA PHE A 74 16.40 12.64 -1.48
C PHE A 74 15.40 13.03 -0.39
N CYS A 75 14.87 14.25 -0.47
CA CYS A 75 13.95 14.78 0.52
C CYS A 75 12.71 15.41 -0.14
N CYS A 76 11.53 15.09 0.37
CA CYS A 76 10.27 15.68 -0.05
C CYS A 76 9.83 16.71 1.01
N SER A 77 9.55 16.21 2.21
CA SER A 77 9.05 17.00 3.34
C SER A 77 10.14 17.82 4.03
N HIS A 78 9.78 19.02 4.52
CA HIS A 78 10.60 19.83 5.42
C HIS A 78 12.07 20.03 4.99
N THR A 79 12.31 20.20 3.68
CA THR A 79 13.67 20.28 3.08
C THR A 79 14.59 21.31 3.78
N GLN A 80 14.05 22.45 4.21
CA GLN A 80 14.84 23.50 4.85
C GLN A 80 15.46 23.05 6.18
N LEU A 81 14.73 22.23 6.97
CA LEU A 81 15.22 21.69 8.25
C LEU A 81 16.35 20.69 8.02
N ILE A 82 16.23 19.84 7.00
CA ILE A 82 17.26 18.85 6.67
C ILE A 82 18.54 19.56 6.19
N ARG A 83 18.41 20.60 5.34
CA ARG A 83 19.56 21.39 4.88
C ARG A 83 20.25 22.14 6.02
N SER A 84 19.49 22.81 6.90
CA SER A 84 20.06 23.52 8.04
C SER A 84 20.78 22.56 8.99
N TYR A 85 20.21 21.39 9.23
CA TYR A 85 20.83 20.36 10.05
C TYR A 85 22.14 19.84 9.43
N ILE A 86 22.16 19.45 8.15
CA ILE A 86 23.36 18.93 7.50
C ILE A 86 24.47 19.99 7.45
N SER A 87 24.13 21.26 7.17
CA SER A 87 25.12 22.35 7.21
C SER A 87 25.73 22.58 8.60
N ALA A 88 25.00 22.29 9.68
CA ALA A 88 25.51 22.35 11.05
C ALA A 88 26.28 21.08 11.47
N SER A 89 26.04 19.96 10.79
CA SER A 89 26.59 18.65 11.12
C SER A 89 28.07 18.49 10.73
N GLN A 90 28.67 17.36 11.14
CA GLN A 90 30.03 17.00 10.76
C GLN A 90 30.21 16.73 9.26
N TRP A 91 29.12 16.40 8.55
CA TRP A 91 29.14 15.99 7.15
C TRP A 91 29.42 17.13 6.16
N SER A 92 29.29 18.38 6.61
CA SER A 92 29.62 19.56 5.79
C SER A 92 31.07 20.04 6.00
N LYS A 93 31.83 19.43 6.92
CA LYS A 93 33.22 19.83 7.20
C LYS A 93 34.14 19.31 6.08
N PRO A 94 35.17 20.07 5.67
CA PRO A 94 36.08 19.65 4.60
C PRO A 94 36.94 18.42 4.96
N ASP A 95 36.96 18.03 6.23
CA ASP A 95 37.70 16.86 6.73
C ASP A 95 36.91 15.54 6.60
N SER A 96 35.63 15.57 6.20
CA SER A 96 34.83 14.34 6.05
C SER A 96 35.27 13.53 4.83
N THR A 97 35.27 12.21 4.95
CA THR A 97 35.61 11.31 3.82
C THR A 97 34.46 11.17 2.82
N MET A 98 33.25 11.56 3.22
CA MET A 98 32.03 11.46 2.44
C MET A 98 31.44 12.85 2.16
N SER A 99 30.99 13.07 0.92
CA SER A 99 30.23 14.26 0.50
C SER A 99 28.74 13.94 0.41
N VAL A 100 27.90 14.75 1.07
CA VAL A 100 26.44 14.60 1.07
C VAL A 100 25.80 15.67 0.18
N ASN A 101 25.11 15.24 -0.87
CA ASN A 101 24.37 16.09 -1.81
C ASN A 101 22.87 15.96 -1.58
N ILE A 102 22.19 17.07 -1.30
CA ILE A 102 20.75 17.08 -1.01
C ILE A 102 19.96 17.40 -2.27
N ILE A 103 19.04 16.53 -2.64
CA ILE A 103 18.12 16.70 -3.76
C ILE A 103 16.71 16.81 -3.20
N SER A 104 16.03 17.90 -3.54
CA SER A 104 14.68 18.16 -3.05
C SER A 104 13.76 18.48 -4.19
N SER A 105 12.61 17.82 -4.21
CA SER A 105 11.48 18.12 -5.07
C SER A 105 10.19 17.86 -4.32
N THR A 106 9.15 18.64 -4.61
CA THR A 106 7.79 18.42 -4.09
C THR A 106 7.02 17.38 -4.90
N SER A 107 7.57 16.94 -6.05
CA SER A 107 6.93 15.96 -6.93
C SER A 107 7.11 14.50 -6.49
N PHE A 108 7.91 14.25 -5.45
CA PHE A 108 8.19 12.91 -4.97
C PHE A 108 7.03 12.41 -4.11
N LEU A 109 6.25 11.47 -4.65
CA LEU A 109 5.20 10.75 -3.92
C LEU A 109 5.58 9.30 -3.62
N SER A 110 6.49 8.74 -4.42
CA SER A 110 6.95 7.36 -4.30
C SER A 110 8.45 7.23 -4.49
N MET A 111 8.98 6.07 -4.10
CA MET A 111 10.37 5.70 -4.40
C MET A 111 10.64 5.65 -5.91
N GLY A 112 9.64 5.21 -6.70
CA GLY A 112 9.74 5.16 -8.15
C GLY A 112 9.98 6.54 -8.77
N ASP A 113 9.34 7.58 -8.25
CA ASP A 113 9.54 8.96 -8.72
C ASP A 113 10.96 9.47 -8.43
N ILE A 114 11.52 9.10 -7.28
CA ILE A 114 12.91 9.39 -6.93
C ILE A 114 13.86 8.73 -7.95
N MET A 115 13.60 7.48 -8.32
CA MET A 115 14.41 6.76 -9.31
C MET A 115 14.32 7.37 -10.72
N ARG A 116 13.13 7.82 -11.14
CA ARG A 116 12.93 8.51 -12.42
C ARG A 116 13.65 9.85 -12.46
N GLU A 117 13.57 10.63 -11.37
CA GLU A 117 14.28 11.89 -11.30
C GLU A 117 15.80 11.67 -11.30
N LEU A 118 16.25 10.61 -10.64
CA LEU A 118 17.65 10.22 -10.64
C LEU A 118 18.16 9.88 -12.05
N ASP A 119 17.35 9.19 -12.87
CA ASP A 119 17.67 8.91 -14.28
C ASP A 119 17.69 10.21 -15.10
N SER A 120 16.67 11.06 -14.92
CA SER A 120 16.56 12.36 -15.62
C SER A 120 17.77 13.27 -15.37
N LYS A 121 18.38 13.18 -14.19
CA LYS A 121 19.56 13.96 -13.79
C LYS A 121 20.88 13.26 -14.11
N ALA A 122 20.85 11.99 -14.51
CA ALA A 122 22.01 11.15 -14.84
C ALA A 122 23.15 11.26 -13.79
N LEU A 123 22.79 11.21 -12.51
CA LEU A 123 23.74 11.42 -11.40
C LEU A 123 24.61 10.18 -11.12
N ILE A 124 24.09 9.00 -11.44
CA ILE A 124 24.74 7.72 -11.15
C ILE A 124 25.67 7.35 -12.29
N ARG A 125 26.91 7.01 -11.93
CA ARG A 125 27.96 6.63 -12.89
C ARG A 125 28.25 5.12 -12.92
N SER A 126 28.09 4.46 -11.78
CA SER A 126 28.42 3.04 -11.59
C SER A 126 27.38 2.35 -10.70
N ASP A 127 27.63 1.10 -10.32
CA ASP A 127 26.83 0.43 -9.28
C ASP A 127 26.78 1.28 -8.02
N PHE A 128 25.59 1.41 -7.45
CA PHE A 128 25.31 2.27 -6.32
C PHE A 128 24.54 1.51 -5.24
N VAL A 129 24.60 2.02 -4.02
CA VAL A 129 23.86 1.46 -2.89
C VAL A 129 22.59 2.27 -2.70
N LEU A 130 21.44 1.61 -2.62
CA LEU A 130 20.14 2.19 -2.28
C LEU A 130 19.77 1.81 -0.85
N ILE A 131 19.54 2.83 -0.01
CA ILE A 131 19.23 2.68 1.42
C ILE A 131 18.09 3.62 1.81
N ASP A 132 17.16 3.12 2.60
CA ASP A 132 16.14 3.95 3.23
C ASP A 132 16.72 4.68 4.45
N GLY A 133 16.33 5.94 4.66
CA GLY A 133 16.84 6.81 5.72
C GLY A 133 16.47 6.39 7.15
N ASN A 134 15.70 5.32 7.30
CA ASN A 134 15.28 4.73 8.56
C ASN A 134 15.99 3.41 8.90
N VAL A 135 17.05 3.05 8.17
CA VAL A 135 17.78 1.80 8.34
C VAL A 135 18.98 1.98 9.26
N ILE A 136 19.13 1.08 10.23
CA ILE A 136 20.32 1.01 11.08
C ILE A 136 21.05 -0.27 10.76
N THR A 137 22.27 -0.12 10.27
CA THR A 137 23.07 -1.22 9.76
C THR A 137 24.52 -1.13 10.21
N THR A 138 25.13 -2.29 10.47
CA THR A 138 26.57 -2.48 10.67
C THR A 138 27.17 -3.40 9.62
N PHE A 139 26.41 -3.70 8.55
CA PHE A 139 26.89 -4.58 7.50
C PHE A 139 28.05 -3.94 6.73
N PRO A 140 29.06 -4.73 6.35
CA PRO A 140 30.13 -4.26 5.49
C PRO A 140 29.61 -4.13 4.04
N VAL A 141 28.89 -3.04 3.75
CA VAL A 141 28.26 -2.81 2.43
C VAL A 141 29.31 -2.79 1.31
N GLY A 142 30.52 -2.31 1.59
CA GLY A 142 31.63 -2.32 0.62
C GLY A 142 32.03 -3.72 0.15
N ALA A 143 31.92 -4.75 1.00
CA ALA A 143 32.19 -6.14 0.61
C ALA A 143 31.08 -6.68 -0.30
N ALA A 144 29.82 -6.43 0.06
CA ALA A 144 28.66 -6.82 -0.76
C ALA A 144 28.69 -6.14 -2.14
N LEU A 145 29.12 -4.87 -2.23
CA LEU A 145 29.29 -4.16 -3.50
C LEU A 145 30.35 -4.82 -4.39
N GLN A 146 31.46 -5.29 -3.81
CA GLN A 146 32.49 -6.02 -4.57
C GLN A 146 31.99 -7.37 -5.06
N GLU A 147 31.16 -8.07 -4.29
CA GLU A 147 30.52 -9.30 -4.73
C GLU A 147 29.54 -9.07 -5.86
N HIS A 148 28.68 -8.05 -5.76
CA HIS A 148 27.79 -7.63 -6.83
C HIS A 148 28.57 -7.35 -8.13
N ARG A 149 29.69 -6.63 -8.04
CA ARG A 149 30.55 -6.36 -9.21
C ARG A 149 31.13 -7.64 -9.83
N LYS A 150 31.44 -8.67 -9.03
CA LYS A 150 31.88 -9.97 -9.55
C LYS A 150 30.72 -10.70 -10.24
N LEU A 151 29.53 -10.68 -9.65
CA LEU A 151 28.32 -11.24 -10.24
C LEU A 151 28.00 -10.56 -11.58
N ARG A 152 28.16 -9.24 -11.66
CA ARG A 152 27.94 -8.47 -12.88
C ARG A 152 28.96 -8.78 -14.00
N GLN A 153 30.16 -9.22 -13.63
CA GLN A 153 31.15 -9.69 -14.61
C GLN A 153 30.78 -11.05 -15.20
N SER A 154 30.15 -11.94 -14.42
CA SER A 154 29.62 -13.20 -14.92
C SER A 154 28.29 -13.05 -15.66
N ASP A 155 27.37 -12.27 -15.11
CA ASP A 155 26.05 -11.98 -15.66
C ASP A 155 25.87 -10.48 -15.86
N LYS A 156 25.89 -10.04 -17.12
CA LYS A 156 25.76 -8.62 -17.47
C LYS A 156 24.38 -8.05 -17.16
N ASN A 157 23.36 -8.91 -17.02
CA ASN A 157 21.98 -8.51 -16.77
C ASN A 157 21.63 -8.47 -15.28
N CYS A 158 22.63 -8.59 -14.40
CA CYS A 158 22.44 -8.41 -12.96
C CYS A 158 21.97 -6.99 -12.65
N ALA A 159 20.69 -6.87 -12.26
CA ALA A 159 20.05 -5.59 -12.01
C ALA A 159 20.18 -5.16 -10.55
N ILE A 160 19.81 -6.05 -9.62
CA ILE A 160 19.69 -5.76 -8.18
C ILE A 160 20.29 -6.91 -7.36
N THR A 161 20.99 -6.57 -6.27
CA THR A 161 21.34 -7.51 -5.20
C THR A 161 20.77 -7.04 -3.88
N LEU A 162 19.86 -7.82 -3.30
CA LEU A 162 19.20 -7.51 -2.03
C LEU A 162 20.01 -8.07 -0.85
N LEU A 163 20.21 -7.26 0.19
CA LEU A 163 20.87 -7.72 1.40
C LEU A 163 19.84 -8.17 2.43
N TYR A 164 19.97 -9.41 2.87
CA TYR A 164 19.15 -9.98 3.95
C TYR A 164 20.02 -10.46 5.09
N SER A 165 19.47 -10.44 6.29
CA SER A 165 20.10 -11.05 7.47
C SER A 165 19.31 -12.24 7.95
N LYS A 166 20.01 -13.23 8.54
CA LYS A 166 19.36 -14.40 9.13
C LYS A 166 18.74 -14.01 10.47
N ALA A 167 17.42 -14.17 10.58
CA ALA A 167 16.65 -13.97 11.80
C ALA A 167 15.63 -15.10 11.97
N LEU A 168 15.50 -15.63 13.19
CA LEU A 168 14.48 -16.64 13.46
C LEU A 168 13.08 -16.07 13.20
N PRO A 169 12.14 -16.85 12.63
CA PRO A 169 10.79 -16.35 12.34
C PRO A 169 10.04 -15.80 13.57
N LYS A 170 10.35 -16.31 14.77
CA LYS A 170 9.78 -15.85 16.05
C LYS A 170 10.55 -14.69 16.69
N HIS A 171 11.55 -14.14 16.01
CA HIS A 171 12.32 -13.05 16.58
C HIS A 171 11.49 -11.77 16.56
N LYS A 172 11.50 -11.02 17.67
CA LYS A 172 10.68 -9.81 17.85
C LYS A 172 10.87 -8.78 16.74
N ILE A 173 12.06 -8.74 16.14
CA ILE A 173 12.38 -7.81 15.05
C ILE A 173 11.62 -8.10 13.74
N LYS A 174 11.04 -9.31 13.58
CA LYS A 174 10.26 -9.66 12.41
C LYS A 174 8.79 -9.38 12.70
N CYS A 175 8.34 -8.19 12.33
CA CYS A 175 6.91 -7.85 12.36
C CYS A 175 6.18 -8.62 11.27
N LYS A 176 4.88 -8.85 11.48
CA LYS A 176 4.00 -9.52 10.50
C LYS A 176 4.03 -8.83 9.14
N GLU A 177 4.06 -7.50 9.11
CA GLU A 177 4.12 -6.69 7.88
C GLU A 177 5.43 -6.85 7.07
N HIS A 178 6.53 -7.12 7.76
CA HIS A 178 7.86 -7.33 7.16
C HIS A 178 8.18 -8.81 6.99
N SER A 179 7.21 -9.69 7.24
CA SER A 179 7.41 -11.12 7.09
C SER A 179 7.37 -11.49 5.61
N THR A 180 8.54 -11.74 5.03
CA THR A 180 8.68 -12.17 3.64
C THR A 180 9.04 -13.65 3.55
N VAL A 181 8.56 -14.27 2.47
CA VAL A 181 8.97 -15.60 2.02
C VAL A 181 9.63 -15.43 0.66
N ILE A 182 10.85 -15.96 0.55
CA ILE A 182 11.68 -15.85 -0.64
C ILE A 182 12.10 -17.24 -1.08
N ALA A 183 11.93 -17.56 -2.36
CA ALA A 183 12.53 -18.76 -2.95
C ALA A 183 13.76 -18.39 -3.77
N VAL A 184 14.87 -19.05 -3.46
CA VAL A 184 16.20 -18.75 -3.98
C VAL A 184 16.80 -20.00 -4.58
N GLU A 185 17.53 -19.85 -5.68
CA GLU A 185 18.35 -20.92 -6.25
C GLU A 185 19.62 -21.11 -5.40
N ALA A 186 19.86 -22.35 -4.92
CA ALA A 186 20.88 -22.61 -3.89
C ALA A 186 22.31 -22.22 -4.31
N VAL A 187 22.67 -22.48 -5.57
CA VAL A 187 24.05 -22.31 -6.08
C VAL A 187 24.34 -20.86 -6.44
N THR A 188 23.43 -20.19 -7.15
CA THR A 188 23.64 -18.84 -7.68
C THR A 188 23.16 -17.76 -6.71
N GLN A 189 22.35 -18.12 -5.71
CA GLN A 189 21.63 -17.17 -4.85
C GLN A 189 20.73 -16.22 -5.66
N ARG A 190 20.16 -16.70 -6.76
CA ARG A 190 19.21 -15.94 -7.59
C ARG A 190 17.79 -16.04 -7.00
N ILE A 191 17.09 -14.90 -6.95
CA ILE A 191 15.71 -14.85 -6.47
C ILE A 191 14.75 -15.28 -7.58
N ARG A 192 13.86 -16.24 -7.28
CA ARG A 192 12.82 -16.74 -8.20
C ARG A 192 11.41 -16.44 -7.74
N TYR A 193 11.22 -16.24 -6.43
CA TYR A 193 9.92 -15.94 -5.86
C TYR A 193 10.07 -15.00 -4.69
N PHE A 194 9.15 -14.04 -4.60
CA PHE A 194 9.07 -13.08 -3.51
C PHE A 194 7.61 -12.83 -3.17
N GLN A 195 7.22 -13.08 -1.92
CA GLN A 195 5.90 -12.73 -1.41
C GLN A 195 5.98 -12.27 0.05
N LYS A 196 5.22 -11.22 0.37
CA LYS A 196 4.95 -10.81 1.75
C LYS A 196 3.81 -11.63 2.36
N VAL A 197 4.00 -12.08 3.58
CA VAL A 197 3.04 -12.84 4.38
C VAL A 197 2.20 -11.88 5.22
N ASN A 198 1.44 -11.00 4.55
CA ASN A 198 0.49 -10.13 5.25
C ASN A 198 -0.80 -10.93 5.51
N LYS A 199 -1.01 -11.38 6.74
CA LYS A 199 -2.22 -12.13 7.21
C LYS A 199 -2.52 -13.46 6.45
N LEU A 200 -1.71 -13.87 5.48
CA LEU A 200 -1.91 -15.10 4.70
C LEU A 200 -1.51 -16.35 5.50
N LYS A 201 -2.45 -17.30 5.63
CA LYS A 201 -2.23 -18.60 6.27
C LYS A 201 -1.65 -19.66 5.32
N SER A 202 -1.80 -19.47 4.00
CA SER A 202 -1.32 -20.38 2.96
C SER A 202 -0.49 -19.62 1.91
N LEU A 203 0.49 -20.31 1.32
CA LEU A 203 1.39 -19.78 0.29
C LEU A 203 1.19 -20.57 -1.01
N GLN A 204 1.09 -19.86 -2.12
CA GLN A 204 0.98 -20.46 -3.46
C GLN A 204 2.25 -20.16 -4.25
N ILE A 205 3.12 -21.16 -4.37
CA ILE A 205 4.37 -21.05 -5.12
C ILE A 205 4.16 -21.67 -6.51
N PRO A 206 4.43 -20.91 -7.60
CA PRO A 206 4.31 -21.42 -8.97
C PRO A 206 5.20 -22.65 -9.22
N LEU A 207 4.67 -23.64 -9.95
CA LEU A 207 5.41 -24.87 -10.26
C LEU A 207 6.59 -24.63 -11.22
N SER A 208 6.53 -23.58 -12.04
CA SER A 208 7.58 -23.21 -13.01
C SER A 208 8.97 -23.07 -12.36
N ILE A 209 9.02 -22.54 -11.13
CA ILE A 209 10.26 -22.34 -10.37
C ILE A 209 11.01 -23.67 -10.16
N PHE A 210 10.28 -24.77 -9.94
CA PHE A 210 10.87 -26.08 -9.69
C PHE A 210 11.19 -26.85 -10.99
N GLN A 211 10.61 -26.43 -12.12
CA GLN A 211 10.91 -27.03 -13.43
C GLN A 211 12.22 -26.49 -14.01
N GLU A 212 12.53 -25.23 -13.75
CA GLU A 212 13.69 -24.54 -14.29
C GLU A 212 14.98 -24.74 -13.49
N ASN A 213 14.88 -25.01 -12.17
CA ASN A 213 16.02 -25.02 -11.26
C ASN A 213 16.18 -26.39 -10.58
N GLU A 214 17.41 -26.89 -10.47
CA GLU A 214 17.70 -28.19 -9.84
C GLU A 214 17.56 -28.14 -8.31
N GLU A 215 17.98 -27.04 -7.68
CA GLU A 215 17.94 -26.86 -6.22
C GLU A 215 17.36 -25.50 -5.85
N VAL A 216 16.21 -25.51 -5.16
CA VAL A 216 15.51 -24.31 -4.68
C VAL A 216 15.41 -24.37 -3.15
N THR A 217 15.86 -23.31 -2.48
CA THR A 217 15.71 -23.11 -1.03
C THR A 217 14.64 -22.06 -0.77
N ILE A 218 13.70 -22.40 0.12
CA ILE A 218 12.62 -21.48 0.53
C ILE A 218 12.98 -20.94 1.91
N HIS A 219 13.06 -19.62 2.00
CA HIS A 219 13.46 -18.89 3.20
C HIS A 219 12.27 -18.13 3.79
N ASN A 220 12.03 -18.36 5.08
CA ASN A 220 11.22 -17.51 5.96
C ASN A 220 12.03 -17.03 7.17
N ASP A 221 13.32 -17.38 7.23
CA ASP A 221 14.27 -17.02 8.27
C ASP A 221 15.09 -15.77 7.90
N LEU A 222 14.69 -15.04 6.86
CA LEU A 222 15.36 -13.83 6.42
C LEU A 222 14.60 -12.60 6.91
N LEU A 223 15.37 -11.62 7.38
CA LEU A 223 14.94 -10.28 7.72
C LEU A 223 15.41 -9.32 6.64
N ASP A 224 14.46 -8.56 6.09
CA ASP A 224 14.75 -7.51 5.12
C ASP A 224 15.50 -6.36 5.80
N SER A 225 16.66 -6.02 5.26
CA SER A 225 17.45 -4.91 5.77
C SER A 225 17.14 -3.58 5.08
N HIS A 226 16.34 -3.57 4.02
CA HIS A 226 16.08 -2.39 3.18
C HIS A 226 17.37 -1.76 2.61
N ILE A 227 18.37 -2.60 2.37
CA ILE A 227 19.63 -2.23 1.71
C ILE A 227 19.68 -3.04 0.42
N SER A 228 19.77 -2.33 -0.70
CA SER A 228 19.91 -2.96 -2.01
C SER A 228 21.08 -2.35 -2.76
N ILE A 229 21.80 -3.19 -3.48
CA ILE A 229 22.85 -2.77 -4.40
C ILE A 229 22.25 -2.80 -5.79
N CYS A 230 22.22 -1.65 -6.44
CA CYS A 230 21.57 -1.47 -7.71
C CYS A 230 22.60 -1.17 -8.80
N SER A 231 22.38 -1.78 -9.95
CA SER A 231 23.06 -1.38 -11.18
C SER A 231 22.43 -0.09 -11.73
N PRO A 232 23.14 0.67 -12.58
CA PRO A 232 22.59 1.84 -13.26
C PRO A 232 21.42 1.51 -14.23
N CYS A 233 21.11 0.23 -14.45
CA CYS A 233 19.93 -0.18 -15.22
C CYS A 233 18.63 0.04 -14.42
N VAL A 234 18.67 0.05 -13.09
CA VAL A 234 17.47 0.12 -12.25
C VAL A 234 16.69 1.42 -12.45
N PRO A 235 17.29 2.62 -12.43
CA PRO A 235 16.56 3.87 -12.70
C PRO A 235 15.88 3.90 -14.08
N LEU A 236 16.50 3.28 -15.10
CA LEU A 236 15.91 3.15 -16.44
C LEU A 236 14.67 2.26 -16.40
N LEU A 237 14.70 1.15 -15.65
CA LEU A 237 13.53 0.28 -15.49
C LEU A 237 12.34 0.98 -14.84
N PHE A 238 12.58 1.87 -13.88
CA PHE A 238 11.53 2.70 -13.27
C PHE A 238 11.00 3.79 -14.21
N SER A 239 11.80 4.20 -15.19
CA SER A 239 11.40 5.18 -16.21
C SER A 239 10.58 4.53 -17.33
N ASP A 240 10.92 3.31 -17.70
CA ASP A 240 10.17 2.51 -18.68
C ASP A 240 8.83 2.01 -18.11
N ASN A 241 8.83 1.56 -16.85
CA ASN A 241 7.66 1.00 -16.18
C ASN A 241 7.09 1.99 -15.13
N PHE A 242 6.07 2.75 -15.53
CA PHE A 242 5.46 3.76 -14.67
C PHE A 242 4.69 3.15 -13.47
N ASP A 243 4.31 1.89 -13.55
CA ASP A 243 3.55 1.19 -12.50
C ASP A 243 4.41 0.86 -11.27
N TYR A 244 5.74 0.88 -11.39
CA TYR A 244 6.64 0.60 -10.26
C TYR A 244 6.73 1.81 -9.33
N GLN A 245 6.03 1.74 -8.20
CA GLN A 245 6.07 2.75 -7.15
C GLN A 245 7.08 2.41 -6.04
N THR A 246 7.14 1.15 -5.63
CA THR A 246 8.03 0.66 -4.56
C THR A 246 9.11 -0.30 -5.08
N LEU A 247 10.11 -0.60 -4.25
CA LEU A 247 11.12 -1.62 -4.56
C LEU A 247 10.47 -3.00 -4.75
N GLU A 248 9.40 -3.28 -4.00
CA GLU A 248 8.74 -4.58 -3.99
C GLU A 248 7.97 -4.83 -5.27
N ASP A 249 7.31 -3.80 -5.81
CA ASP A 249 6.63 -3.88 -7.10
C ASP A 249 7.65 -4.12 -8.21
N CYS A 250 8.82 -3.46 -8.12
CA CYS A 250 9.93 -3.71 -9.02
C CYS A 250 10.44 -5.16 -8.90
N VAL A 251 10.62 -5.69 -7.68
CA VAL A 251 11.06 -7.09 -7.47
C VAL A 251 10.03 -8.07 -8.04
N LYS A 252 8.74 -7.89 -7.76
CA LYS A 252 7.67 -8.75 -8.32
C LYS A 252 7.62 -8.64 -9.84
N GLY A 253 7.67 -7.42 -10.38
CA GLY A 253 7.66 -7.17 -11.81
C GLY A 253 8.86 -7.78 -12.52
N LEU A 254 10.05 -7.68 -11.96
CA LEU A 254 11.26 -8.28 -12.53
C LEU A 254 11.23 -9.80 -12.54
N ILE A 255 10.61 -10.44 -11.54
CA ILE A 255 10.42 -11.90 -11.51
C ILE A 255 9.42 -12.31 -12.59
N ILE A 256 8.30 -11.60 -12.75
CA ILE A 256 7.25 -11.94 -13.74
C ILE A 256 7.73 -11.69 -15.17
N HIS A 257 8.46 -10.60 -15.41
CA HIS A 257 8.93 -10.20 -16.73
C HIS A 257 10.35 -10.70 -17.05
N GLU A 258 10.84 -11.70 -16.32
CA GLU A 258 12.18 -12.25 -16.52
C GLU A 258 12.38 -12.74 -17.96
N GLU A 259 11.35 -13.35 -18.56
CA GLU A 259 11.39 -13.84 -19.94
C GLU A 259 11.54 -12.72 -20.99
N LEU A 260 11.07 -11.51 -20.70
CA LEU A 260 11.06 -10.39 -21.65
C LEU A 260 12.31 -9.51 -21.52
N GLN A 261 12.74 -9.20 -20.30
CA GLN A 261 13.84 -8.27 -20.05
C GLN A 261 15.17 -8.97 -19.71
N GLY A 262 15.12 -10.22 -19.25
CA GLY A 262 16.31 -11.01 -18.91
C GLY A 262 17.12 -10.47 -17.74
N ASN A 263 16.55 -9.54 -16.95
CA ASN A 263 17.19 -8.95 -15.79
C ASN A 263 17.19 -9.93 -14.61
N SER A 264 18.36 -10.16 -14.02
CA SER A 264 18.54 -11.09 -12.91
C SER A 264 18.65 -10.34 -11.59
N MET A 265 18.12 -10.95 -10.54
CA MET A 265 18.20 -10.44 -9.16
C MET A 265 18.82 -11.49 -8.24
N TYR A 266 19.69 -11.03 -7.36
CA TYR A 266 20.42 -11.89 -6.42
C TYR A 266 20.14 -11.50 -4.98
N ILE A 267 20.32 -12.46 -4.09
CA ILE A 267 20.31 -12.26 -2.66
C ILE A 267 21.72 -12.42 -2.10
N HIS A 268 22.10 -11.52 -1.19
CA HIS A 268 23.30 -11.67 -0.39
C HIS A 268 22.88 -11.82 1.08
N ILE A 269 23.04 -13.03 1.61
CA ILE A 269 22.68 -13.35 2.99
C ILE A 269 23.88 -13.05 3.90
N VAL A 270 23.74 -12.01 4.72
CA VAL A 270 24.77 -11.60 5.66
C VAL A 270 24.64 -12.42 6.95
N GLU A 271 25.71 -13.13 7.31
CA GLU A 271 25.75 -13.93 8.55
C GLU A 271 26.22 -13.12 9.76
N SER A 272 27.02 -12.07 9.55
CA SER A 272 27.61 -11.27 10.61
C SER A 272 27.27 -9.79 10.46
N GLY A 273 26.59 -9.24 11.45
CA GLY A 273 26.23 -7.83 11.53
C GLY A 273 24.77 -7.68 11.90
N TYR A 274 24.35 -6.44 12.08
CA TYR A 274 22.97 -6.07 12.38
C TYR A 274 22.44 -5.17 11.27
N GLY A 275 21.20 -5.40 10.84
CA GLY A 275 20.53 -4.54 9.87
C GLY A 275 19.04 -4.63 10.09
N ALA A 276 18.41 -3.50 10.37
CA ALA A 276 16.98 -3.41 10.56
C ALA A 276 16.46 -2.04 10.12
N SER A 277 15.31 -2.04 9.45
CA SER A 277 14.56 -0.84 9.12
C SER A 277 13.55 -0.51 10.22
N ILE A 278 13.36 0.77 10.49
CA ILE A 278 12.36 1.26 11.44
C ILE A 278 11.13 1.70 10.65
N SER A 279 10.09 0.88 10.60
CA SER A 279 8.84 1.23 9.89
C SER A 279 7.68 1.59 10.82
N ASN A 280 7.67 0.99 12.01
CA ASN A 280 6.60 1.16 13.00
C ASN A 280 7.21 1.54 14.36
N LEU A 281 6.38 2.03 15.28
CA LEU A 281 6.84 2.37 16.63
C LEU A 281 7.30 1.13 17.44
N PHE A 282 6.76 -0.05 17.12
CA PHE A 282 7.27 -1.31 17.67
C PHE A 282 8.72 -1.59 17.28
N MET A 283 9.04 -1.42 15.99
CA MET A 283 10.41 -1.56 15.49
C MET A 283 11.31 -0.50 16.11
N TYR A 284 10.80 0.72 16.29
CA TYR A 284 11.50 1.78 16.99
C TYR A 284 11.89 1.34 18.42
N ASP A 285 10.98 0.72 19.19
CA ASP A 285 11.29 0.19 20.53
C ASP A 285 12.35 -0.92 20.49
N ILE A 286 12.17 -1.91 19.62
CA ILE A 286 13.08 -3.06 19.53
C ILE A 286 14.48 -2.63 19.09
N VAL A 287 14.58 -1.84 18.03
CA VAL A 287 15.86 -1.38 17.49
C VAL A 287 16.56 -0.47 18.52
N SER A 288 15.81 0.35 19.26
CA SER A 288 16.35 1.13 20.38
C SER A 288 16.94 0.24 21.46
N GLN A 289 16.22 -0.82 21.87
CA GLN A 289 16.72 -1.79 22.85
C GLN A 289 17.97 -2.52 22.34
N HIS A 290 18.04 -2.85 21.05
CA HIS A 290 19.20 -3.49 20.44
C HIS A 290 20.45 -2.59 20.46
N ILE A 291 20.30 -1.29 20.22
CA ILE A 291 21.41 -0.34 20.34
C ILE A 291 21.87 -0.21 21.79
N ILE A 292 20.93 -0.08 22.74
CA ILE A 292 21.24 0.02 24.17
C ILE A 292 22.01 -1.22 24.64
N THR A 293 21.60 -2.40 24.17
CA THR A 293 22.21 -3.69 24.48
C THR A 293 23.45 -4.02 23.63
N ARG A 294 23.87 -3.10 22.76
CA ARG A 294 25.10 -3.17 21.94
C ARG A 294 25.11 -4.26 20.86
N TRP A 295 23.94 -4.66 20.35
CA TRP A 295 23.86 -5.55 19.18
C TRP A 295 24.41 -4.88 17.91
N THR A 296 24.32 -3.55 17.84
CA THR A 296 24.78 -2.72 16.73
C THR A 296 26.23 -2.26 16.84
N TYR A 297 27.09 -2.96 17.58
CA TYR A 297 28.51 -2.58 17.67
C TYR A 297 29.16 -2.58 16.27
N PRO A 298 29.91 -1.53 15.87
CA PRO A 298 30.49 -0.44 16.66
C PRO A 298 29.60 0.80 16.88
N ILE A 299 28.45 0.87 16.21
CA ILE A 299 27.50 1.99 16.30
C ILE A 299 26.72 1.91 17.61
N VAL A 300 27.32 2.46 18.67
CA VAL A 300 26.74 2.54 20.01
C VAL A 300 26.85 3.96 20.57
N PRO A 301 25.95 4.41 21.47
CA PRO A 301 25.91 5.81 21.93
C PRO A 301 27.21 6.32 22.56
N ASP A 302 28.02 5.41 23.11
CA ASP A 302 29.32 5.71 23.76
C ASP A 302 30.44 6.01 22.73
N LEU A 303 30.34 5.46 21.52
CA LEU A 303 31.35 5.61 20.44
C LEU A 303 30.87 6.53 19.31
N VAL A 304 29.61 6.96 19.33
CA VAL A 304 29.12 7.95 18.38
C VAL A 304 29.63 9.32 18.83
N ASP A 305 30.74 9.75 18.23
CA ASP A 305 31.37 11.06 18.41
C ASP A 305 30.44 12.20 17.97
N ASN A 306 29.41 12.48 18.76
CA ASN A 306 28.81 13.81 18.78
C ASN A 306 29.72 14.67 19.64
N SER A 307 30.42 15.61 18.99
CA SER A 307 31.57 16.36 19.54
C SER A 307 31.36 17.13 20.85
N GLU A 308 30.18 17.06 21.47
CA GLU A 308 29.82 17.78 22.68
C GLU A 308 29.32 16.91 23.85
N ASP A 309 28.92 15.65 23.62
CA ASP A 309 28.24 14.82 24.62
C ASP A 309 29.05 13.56 24.95
N LYS A 310 29.93 13.65 25.96
CA LYS A 310 30.59 12.46 26.51
C LYS A 310 29.56 11.64 27.30
N ILE A 311 29.20 10.48 26.77
CA ILE A 311 28.34 9.52 27.44
C ILE A 311 29.21 8.50 28.16
N LEU A 312 28.98 8.27 29.45
CA LEU A 312 29.67 7.27 30.26
C LEU A 312 28.85 5.99 30.32
N TYR A 313 29.46 4.88 29.95
CA TYR A 313 28.87 3.55 30.08
C TYR A 313 29.12 2.92 31.46
N SER A 314 28.05 2.43 32.07
CA SER A 314 28.04 1.73 33.36
C SER A 314 27.44 0.32 33.22
N ARG A 315 27.60 -0.51 34.26
CA ARG A 315 26.98 -1.85 34.33
C ARG A 315 25.46 -1.77 34.15
N ASN A 316 24.86 -2.87 33.69
CA ASN A 316 23.44 -2.99 33.32
C ASN A 316 23.01 -2.11 32.12
N ASN A 317 23.93 -1.81 31.21
CA ASN A 317 23.68 -0.98 30.03
C ASN A 317 23.10 0.40 30.40
N ILE A 318 23.71 1.04 31.40
CA ILE A 318 23.32 2.38 31.85
C ILE A 318 24.29 3.38 31.22
N TYR A 319 23.74 4.31 30.45
CA TYR A 319 24.46 5.38 29.77
C TYR A 319 24.13 6.70 30.46
N LYS A 320 25.16 7.45 30.87
CA LYS A 320 25.00 8.74 31.56
C LYS A 320 25.76 9.83 30.83
N GLY A 321 25.05 10.85 30.36
CA GLY A 321 25.65 12.07 29.81
C GLY A 321 26.31 12.93 30.89
N SER A 322 26.93 14.02 30.46
CA SER A 322 27.47 15.04 31.36
C SER A 322 26.36 15.78 32.12
N ASP A 323 26.65 16.26 33.33
CA ASP A 323 25.74 17.12 34.11
C ASP A 323 24.39 16.48 34.49
N VAL A 324 24.35 15.15 34.68
CA VAL A 324 23.16 14.45 35.15
C VAL A 324 23.09 14.47 36.68
N ILE A 325 21.98 14.96 37.22
CA ILE A 325 21.70 14.95 38.66
C ILE A 325 20.70 13.85 38.97
N VAL A 326 21.10 12.90 39.81
CA VAL A 326 20.24 11.80 40.27
C VAL A 326 19.88 12.02 41.73
N GLY A 327 18.59 12.13 42.01
CA GLY A 327 18.04 12.31 43.35
C GLY A 327 18.32 11.13 44.29
N SER A 328 18.28 11.42 45.59
CA SER A 328 18.46 10.42 46.65
C SER A 328 17.43 9.30 46.53
N CYS A 329 17.85 8.06 46.79
CA CYS A 329 17.02 6.85 46.76
C CYS A 329 16.43 6.47 45.38
N SER A 330 16.79 7.17 44.30
CA SER A 330 16.33 6.82 42.95
C SER A 330 17.07 5.60 42.42
N LYS A 331 16.33 4.64 41.85
CA LYS A 331 16.85 3.37 41.36
C LYS A 331 16.81 3.33 39.83
N LEU A 332 18.01 3.35 39.24
CA LEU A 332 18.23 3.08 37.83
C LEU A 332 18.52 1.58 37.66
N ASP A 333 17.64 0.85 36.97
CA ASP A 333 17.69 -0.61 36.91
C ASP A 333 18.58 -1.16 35.78
N LYS A 334 18.04 -1.26 34.55
CA LYS A 334 18.73 -1.78 33.37
C LYS A 334 18.29 -1.08 32.08
N ASN A 335 19.19 -1.04 31.09
CA ASN A 335 18.96 -0.49 29.75
C ASN A 335 18.43 0.96 29.78
N ILE A 336 19.22 1.86 30.34
CA ILE A 336 18.79 3.25 30.54
C ILE A 336 19.79 4.17 29.87
N ILE A 337 19.28 5.17 29.16
CA ILE A 337 20.10 6.27 28.68
C ILE A 337 19.58 7.56 29.31
N VAL A 338 20.49 8.30 29.95
CA VAL A 338 20.21 9.62 30.49
C VAL A 338 21.13 10.61 29.79
N SER A 339 20.56 11.51 28.98
CA SER A 339 21.33 12.55 28.29
C SER A 339 21.76 13.68 29.20
N LYS A 340 22.52 14.60 28.61
CA LYS A 340 23.06 15.79 29.27
C LYS A 340 21.99 16.68 29.89
N GLY A 341 22.28 17.21 31.07
CA GLY A 341 21.48 18.23 31.75
C GLY A 341 20.16 17.73 32.35
N THR A 342 19.96 16.41 32.41
CA THR A 342 18.72 15.81 32.92
C THR A 342 18.75 15.67 34.44
N ASN A 343 17.66 16.12 35.08
CA ASN A 343 17.48 16.09 36.53
C ASN A 343 16.42 15.04 36.90
N ILE A 344 16.81 14.09 37.74
CA ILE A 344 15.93 13.02 38.24
C ILE A 344 15.62 13.27 39.70
N GLY A 345 14.33 13.45 40.04
CA GLY A 345 13.88 13.62 41.41
C GLY A 345 14.05 12.38 42.28
N GLU A 346 13.79 12.53 43.58
CA GLU A 346 13.96 11.50 44.62
C GLU A 346 12.96 10.35 44.48
N ASN A 347 13.35 9.15 44.94
CA ASN A 347 12.53 7.92 44.94
C ASN A 347 11.98 7.50 43.57
N SER A 348 12.63 7.91 42.47
CA SER A 348 12.18 7.55 41.12
C SER A 348 12.71 6.18 40.70
N TYR A 349 11.93 5.43 39.94
CA TYR A 349 12.29 4.13 39.38
C TYR A 349 12.23 4.16 37.85
N ILE A 350 13.37 3.88 37.20
CA ILE A 350 13.49 3.93 35.75
C ILE A 350 14.03 2.59 35.25
N CYS A 351 13.45 2.03 34.19
CA CYS A 351 13.83 0.74 33.60
C CYS A 351 13.52 0.69 32.10
N ASN A 352 14.46 0.19 31.27
CA ASN A 352 14.32 0.09 29.81
C ASN A 352 13.81 1.40 29.19
N SER A 353 14.48 2.53 29.43
CA SER A 353 13.95 3.84 29.01
C SER A 353 15.06 4.77 28.55
N VAL A 354 14.72 5.63 27.59
CA VAL A 354 15.63 6.63 27.01
C VAL A 354 15.13 8.01 27.41
N LEU A 355 16.01 8.79 28.04
CA LEU A 355 15.76 10.17 28.43
C LEU A 355 16.61 11.12 27.58
N GLY A 356 15.93 12.04 26.91
CA GLY A 356 16.48 13.14 26.14
C GLY A 356 17.21 14.18 26.99
N LYS A 357 17.67 15.23 26.31
CA LYS A 357 18.47 16.32 26.88
C LYS A 357 17.60 17.27 27.69
N ASN A 358 18.16 17.78 28.79
CA ASN A 358 17.52 18.78 29.67
C ASN A 358 16.15 18.38 30.21
N CYS A 359 15.91 17.08 30.42
CA CYS A 359 14.63 16.61 30.97
C CYS A 359 14.57 16.85 32.49
N ILE A 360 13.38 17.17 32.99
CA ILE A 360 13.14 17.37 34.42
C ILE A 360 12.12 16.33 34.87
N ILE A 361 12.55 15.38 35.69
CA ILE A 361 11.70 14.34 36.26
C ILE A 361 11.46 14.66 37.74
N GLY A 362 10.18 14.70 38.12
CA GLY A 362 9.71 14.92 39.49
C GLY A 362 10.07 13.79 40.46
N LYS A 363 9.46 13.84 41.64
CA LYS A 363 9.63 12.88 42.74
C LYS A 363 8.64 11.72 42.61
N ASN A 364 9.04 10.55 43.11
CA ASN A 364 8.26 9.30 43.11
C ASN A 364 7.77 8.85 41.71
N VAL A 365 8.50 9.19 40.64
CA VAL A 365 8.09 8.85 39.27
C VAL A 365 8.50 7.42 38.92
N ARG A 366 7.63 6.69 38.22
CA ARG A 366 7.93 5.36 37.67
C ARG A 366 7.92 5.39 36.16
N ILE A 367 9.03 5.06 35.53
CA ILE A 367 9.19 5.03 34.07
C ILE A 367 9.62 3.62 33.65
N LYS A 368 8.83 2.98 32.79
CA LYS A 368 9.11 1.64 32.27
C LYS A 368 8.88 1.60 30.77
N GLY A 369 9.90 1.25 29.98
CA GLY A 369 9.72 1.08 28.53
C GLY A 369 9.44 2.38 27.76
N SER A 370 9.67 3.55 28.35
CA SER A 370 9.28 4.84 27.76
C SER A 370 10.44 5.58 27.10
N TYR A 371 10.10 6.35 26.08
CA TYR A 371 11.01 7.18 25.32
C TYR A 371 10.63 8.64 25.51
N LEU A 372 11.51 9.41 26.15
CA LEU A 372 11.32 10.83 26.40
C LEU A 372 12.31 11.60 25.53
N TRP A 373 11.82 12.47 24.65
CA TRP A 373 12.65 13.35 23.84
C TRP A 373 13.16 14.55 24.66
N ASP A 374 13.70 15.55 23.98
CA ASP A 374 14.37 16.69 24.60
C ASP A 374 13.38 17.64 25.30
N ASN A 375 13.85 18.25 26.39
CA ASN A 375 13.16 19.26 27.21
C ASN A 375 11.82 18.79 27.82
N VAL A 376 11.63 17.48 28.00
CA VAL A 376 10.40 16.95 28.60
C VAL A 376 10.39 17.21 30.11
N ARG A 377 9.24 17.66 30.62
CA ARG A 377 9.01 17.89 32.06
C ARG A 377 7.96 16.93 32.58
N VAL A 378 8.33 16.12 33.56
CA VAL A 378 7.42 15.17 34.22
C VAL A 378 7.22 15.61 35.67
N GLY A 379 5.96 15.83 36.06
CA GLY A 379 5.54 16.17 37.42
C GLY A 379 5.78 15.06 38.44
N ASP A 380 5.39 15.34 39.68
CA ASP A 380 5.49 14.42 40.80
C ASP A 380 4.41 13.33 40.74
N ASP A 381 4.73 12.14 41.29
CA ASP A 381 3.82 11.00 41.42
C ASP A 381 3.23 10.48 40.07
N CYS A 382 4.01 10.57 38.99
CA CYS A 382 3.62 10.10 37.66
C CYS A 382 4.03 8.64 37.37
N GLU A 383 3.20 7.94 36.59
CA GLU A 383 3.49 6.59 36.10
C GLU A 383 3.45 6.52 34.57
N LEU A 384 4.60 6.18 33.97
CA LEU A 384 4.78 6.07 32.53
C LEU A 384 5.11 4.63 32.15
N ASN A 385 4.27 4.01 31.34
CA ASN A 385 4.47 2.66 30.82
C ASN A 385 4.44 2.67 29.30
N THR A 386 5.52 2.22 28.65
CA THR A 386 5.62 1.98 27.20
C THR A 386 4.99 3.11 26.37
N CYS A 387 5.51 4.33 26.52
CA CYS A 387 5.01 5.52 25.85
C CYS A 387 6.13 6.31 25.18
N LEU A 388 5.78 7.06 24.12
CA LEU A 388 6.68 7.93 23.39
C LEU A 388 6.24 9.37 23.60
N LEU A 389 7.10 10.18 24.22
CA LEU A 389 6.85 11.59 24.51
C LEU A 389 7.70 12.47 23.59
N GLY A 390 7.04 13.29 22.78
CA GLY A 390 7.64 14.28 21.90
C GLY A 390 8.44 15.36 22.63
N ALA A 391 9.06 16.24 21.85
CA ALA A 391 9.87 17.33 22.37
C ALA A 391 9.00 18.37 23.10
N ASN A 392 9.53 18.97 24.16
CA ASN A 392 8.88 20.03 24.95
C ASN A 392 7.54 19.62 25.62
N VAL A 393 7.26 18.32 25.75
CA VAL A 393 6.05 17.82 26.43
C VAL A 393 6.09 18.12 27.93
N GLN A 394 4.95 18.54 28.49
CA GLN A 394 4.82 18.82 29.92
C GLN A 394 3.71 17.96 30.53
N LEU A 395 4.10 17.09 31.46
CA LEU A 395 3.18 16.30 32.27
C LEU A 395 3.10 16.93 33.65
N HIS A 396 1.89 17.30 34.09
CA HIS A 396 1.67 17.74 35.46
C HIS A 396 1.62 16.57 36.45
N ASN A 397 1.33 16.87 37.72
CA ASN A 397 1.42 15.89 38.81
C ASN A 397 0.30 14.84 38.75
N GLY A 398 0.62 13.61 39.15
CA GLY A 398 -0.35 12.51 39.25
C GLY A 398 -0.83 11.95 37.92
N VAL A 399 -0.08 12.14 36.83
CA VAL A 399 -0.46 11.64 35.49
C VAL A 399 -0.08 10.16 35.35
N VAL A 400 -1.01 9.36 34.83
CA VAL A 400 -0.82 7.94 34.55
C VAL A 400 -0.99 7.69 33.06
N ILE A 401 0.08 7.24 32.40
CA ILE A 401 0.09 6.91 30.98
C ILE A 401 0.15 5.39 30.82
N LYS A 402 -0.87 4.85 30.13
CA LYS A 402 -0.94 3.43 29.78
C LYS A 402 -0.07 3.10 28.56
N PRO A 403 0.23 1.80 28.33
CA PRO A 403 1.04 1.36 27.19
C PRO A 403 0.49 1.80 25.83
N GLY A 404 1.39 2.11 24.90
CA GLY A 404 1.08 2.42 23.50
C GLY A 404 0.73 3.88 23.23
N CYS A 405 0.77 4.76 24.24
CA CYS A 405 0.46 6.18 24.03
C CYS A 405 1.61 6.93 23.34
N VAL A 406 1.24 7.79 22.39
CA VAL A 406 2.15 8.67 21.65
C VAL A 406 1.72 10.11 21.86
N LEU A 407 2.59 10.91 22.48
CA LEU A 407 2.37 12.35 22.65
C LEU A 407 3.23 13.09 21.64
N GLY A 408 2.60 13.87 20.77
CA GLY A 408 3.27 14.77 19.84
C GLY A 408 4.05 15.88 20.56
N ASN A 409 4.77 16.66 19.76
CA ASN A 409 5.56 17.78 20.28
C ASN A 409 4.66 18.82 20.95
N GLU A 410 5.14 19.42 22.04
CA GLU A 410 4.49 20.54 22.76
C GLU A 410 3.11 20.22 23.38
N VAL A 411 2.80 18.94 23.61
CA VAL A 411 1.58 18.53 24.31
C VAL A 411 1.72 18.78 25.82
N VAL A 412 0.66 19.32 26.43
CA VAL A 412 0.57 19.54 27.89
C VAL A 412 -0.58 18.71 28.45
N ILE A 413 -0.30 17.91 29.48
CA ILE A 413 -1.31 17.08 30.17
C ILE A 413 -1.53 17.63 31.59
N GLY A 414 -2.79 17.90 31.91
CA GLY A 414 -3.25 18.37 33.21
C GLY A 414 -3.04 17.39 34.37
N GLU A 415 -3.30 17.86 35.58
CA GLU A 415 -3.08 17.10 36.83
C GLU A 415 -4.10 15.96 37.01
N ASN A 416 -3.65 14.82 37.56
CA ASN A 416 -4.47 13.65 37.94
C ASN A 416 -5.26 12.98 36.79
N ILE A 417 -4.67 12.92 35.59
CA ILE A 417 -5.30 12.33 34.40
C ILE A 417 -4.72 10.96 34.11
N THR A 418 -5.59 10.02 33.74
CA THR A 418 -5.19 8.71 33.23
C THR A 418 -5.51 8.62 31.75
N LEU A 419 -4.48 8.46 30.91
CA LEU A 419 -4.68 8.23 29.48
C LEU A 419 -5.02 6.77 29.18
N PRO A 420 -6.00 6.48 28.31
CA PRO A 420 -6.25 5.14 27.82
C PRO A 420 -5.07 4.62 26.97
N PRO A 421 -4.89 3.29 26.83
CA PRO A 421 -3.82 2.74 26.00
C PRO A 421 -4.02 3.14 24.53
N TYR A 422 -2.93 3.23 23.77
CA TYR A 422 -2.92 3.57 22.33
C TYR A 422 -3.45 4.98 21.96
N THR A 423 -3.54 5.88 22.93
CA THR A 423 -3.98 7.27 22.68
C THR A 423 -2.89 8.07 21.97
N ARG A 424 -3.28 8.83 20.93
CA ARG A 424 -2.40 9.75 20.19
C ARG A 424 -2.84 11.20 20.38
N LEU A 425 -1.93 12.05 20.84
CA LEU A 425 -2.19 13.47 21.03
C LEU A 425 -1.26 14.32 20.17
N GLN A 426 -1.77 15.39 19.57
CA GLN A 426 -1.00 16.41 18.85
C GLN A 426 -1.30 17.80 19.42
N SER A 427 -0.33 18.72 19.36
CA SER A 427 -0.50 20.09 19.86
C SER A 427 -1.30 20.99 18.91
N GLN A 428 -1.25 20.73 17.61
CA GLN A 428 -2.01 21.43 16.57
C GLN A 428 -3.15 20.53 16.07
N CYS A 429 -4.32 21.12 15.81
CA CYS A 429 -5.39 20.48 15.05
C CYS A 429 -4.85 20.22 13.64
N ALA A 430 -5.08 19.04 13.07
CA ALA A 430 -4.83 18.85 11.65
C ALA A 430 -5.78 19.82 10.91
N ASP A 431 -5.22 20.82 10.24
CA ASP A 431 -6.00 21.69 9.38
C ASP A 431 -6.53 20.84 8.22
N GLU A 432 -7.85 20.87 8.00
CA GLU A 432 -8.51 20.38 6.80
C GLU A 432 -8.06 21.22 5.59
N GLU A 433 -6.91 20.90 4.99
CA GLU A 433 -6.49 21.38 3.67
C GLU A 433 -6.04 20.11 2.92
N ASP A 434 -6.70 19.60 1.87
CA ASP A 434 -7.17 20.25 0.65
C ASP A 434 -8.35 19.48 0.01
N SER A 435 -9.57 20.03 0.06
CA SER A 435 -10.62 19.71 -0.92
C SER A 435 -10.63 20.83 -1.96
N PHE A 436 -10.08 20.53 -3.14
CA PHE A 436 -10.09 21.41 -4.30
C PHE A 436 -11.54 21.78 -4.70
N GLY A 437 -11.90 23.07 -4.61
CA GLY A 437 -13.10 23.60 -5.29
C GLY A 437 -13.68 24.90 -4.73
N GLU A 438 -13.31 26.02 -5.36
CA GLU A 438 -14.07 27.28 -5.58
C GLU A 438 -15.09 27.74 -4.51
N ASP A 439 -14.76 28.79 -3.76
CA ASP A 439 -15.33 30.14 -3.94
C ASP A 439 -14.92 31.10 -2.80
N GLU A 440 -14.18 32.15 -3.15
CA GLU A 440 -13.92 33.30 -2.29
C GLU A 440 -15.21 34.12 -2.08
N PHE A 441 -15.89 33.92 -0.95
CA PHE A 441 -16.79 34.92 -0.37
C PHE A 441 -16.33 35.25 1.06
N GLU A 442 -15.84 36.48 1.23
CA GLU A 442 -15.58 37.10 2.52
C GLU A 442 -16.90 37.25 3.30
N ASP A 443 -17.11 36.38 4.28
CA ASP A 443 -18.18 36.55 5.27
C ASP A 443 -17.57 37.10 6.59
N GLU A 444 -17.81 38.39 6.85
CA GLU A 444 -17.37 39.15 8.04
C GLU A 444 -18.11 38.75 9.34
N ASN A 445 -18.31 37.45 9.59
CA ASN A 445 -18.83 36.93 10.85
C ASN A 445 -18.09 35.66 11.29
N LYS A 446 -16.76 35.74 11.44
CA LYS A 446 -16.00 34.75 12.20
C LYS A 446 -16.13 35.04 13.70
N PRO A 447 -16.66 34.13 14.53
CA PRO A 447 -16.54 34.26 15.97
C PRO A 447 -15.06 34.15 16.36
N SER A 448 -14.68 34.99 17.32
CA SER A 448 -13.36 35.04 17.94
C SER A 448 -12.93 33.67 18.49
N LYS A 449 -11.65 33.34 18.27
CA LYS A 449 -10.79 32.41 19.01
C LYS A 449 -11.34 31.99 20.38
N ASP A 450 -11.75 30.73 20.48
CA ASP A 450 -11.79 29.87 21.68
C ASP A 450 -11.93 28.43 21.13
N GLU A 451 -10.84 27.76 20.75
CA GLU A 451 -10.05 26.87 21.62
C GLU A 451 -10.89 25.80 22.36
N SER A 452 -11.53 24.87 21.64
CA SER A 452 -11.98 23.62 22.24
C SER A 452 -10.84 22.59 22.22
N CYS A 453 -9.91 22.71 23.18
CA CYS A 453 -9.14 21.54 23.62
C CYS A 453 -10.13 20.48 24.11
N ASP A 454 -9.83 19.19 23.93
CA ASP A 454 -10.57 18.12 24.57
C ASP A 454 -10.29 18.11 26.09
N ILE A 455 -10.89 19.06 26.81
CA ILE A 455 -10.72 19.27 28.25
C ILE A 455 -11.03 17.97 29.03
N ALA A 456 -11.84 17.08 28.46
CA ALA A 456 -12.16 15.77 29.02
C ALA A 456 -10.97 14.78 29.01
N LEU A 457 -10.06 14.88 28.04
CA LEU A 457 -8.93 13.97 27.85
C LEU A 457 -7.60 14.54 28.35
N VAL A 458 -7.37 15.86 28.17
CA VAL A 458 -6.12 16.54 28.57
C VAL A 458 -6.26 17.38 29.85
N GLY A 459 -7.48 17.59 30.35
CA GLY A 459 -7.78 18.33 31.58
C GLY A 459 -7.77 19.85 31.42
N SER A 460 -8.15 20.55 32.49
CA SER A 460 -8.38 22.01 32.50
C SER A 460 -7.15 22.89 32.25
N LYS A 461 -5.93 22.32 32.31
CA LYS A 461 -4.67 22.98 31.98
C LYS A 461 -3.95 22.31 30.80
N GLY A 462 -4.57 21.33 30.17
CA GLY A 462 -3.96 20.56 29.11
C GLY A 462 -4.20 21.17 27.73
N HIS A 463 -3.20 21.06 26.87
CA HIS A 463 -3.26 21.44 25.47
C HIS A 463 -2.89 20.20 24.64
N GLY A 464 -3.85 19.71 23.87
CA GLY A 464 -3.67 18.58 22.98
C GLY A 464 -5.00 18.17 22.34
N TYR A 465 -4.93 17.84 21.06
CA TYR A 465 -6.02 17.31 20.24
C TYR A 465 -5.81 15.81 20.03
N LEU A 466 -6.89 15.03 20.04
CA LEU A 466 -6.84 13.63 19.65
C LEU A 466 -6.55 13.55 18.15
N CYS A 467 -5.50 12.84 17.76
CA CYS A 467 -5.27 12.51 16.36
C CYS A 467 -6.06 11.26 16.01
N ASN A 468 -7.17 11.43 15.27
CA ASN A 468 -7.75 10.35 14.50
C ASN A 468 -6.87 10.11 13.27
N ALA A 469 -6.70 8.84 12.87
CA ALA A 469 -6.08 8.54 11.57
C ALA A 469 -6.96 9.14 10.47
N PRO A 470 -6.38 9.63 9.35
CA PRO A 470 -7.19 10.13 8.24
C PRO A 470 -8.15 9.04 7.75
N GLU A 471 -9.41 9.40 7.56
CA GLU A 471 -10.48 8.53 7.04
C GLU A 471 -10.16 8.12 5.59
N GLU A 472 -9.40 7.05 5.39
CA GLU A 472 -9.45 6.25 4.16
C GLU A 472 -10.43 5.08 4.39
N SER A 473 -11.69 5.32 4.02
CA SER A 473 -12.76 4.35 3.72
C SER A 473 -12.68 2.95 4.37
N ASP A 474 -13.43 2.76 5.46
CA ASP A 474 -14.34 1.65 5.79
C ASP A 474 -14.35 1.45 7.31
N GLU A 475 -15.47 1.72 7.97
CA GLU A 475 -15.63 1.74 9.44
C GLU A 475 -15.33 0.39 10.16
N GLU A 476 -15.12 -0.70 9.41
CA GLU A 476 -14.65 -1.99 9.94
C GLU A 476 -13.11 -2.13 10.00
N SER A 477 -12.36 -1.28 9.31
CA SER A 477 -10.89 -1.29 9.23
C SER A 477 -10.20 -0.40 10.30
N GLU A 478 -10.90 0.61 10.82
CA GLU A 478 -10.34 1.63 11.72
C GLU A 478 -9.88 1.08 13.09
N LYS A 479 -10.53 0.01 13.57
CA LYS A 479 -10.10 -0.71 14.79
C LYS A 479 -8.90 -1.61 14.54
N GLU A 480 -8.71 -2.09 13.32
CA GLU A 480 -7.56 -2.95 12.97
C GLU A 480 -6.29 -2.13 12.73
N GLU A 481 -6.40 -0.94 12.13
CA GLU A 481 -5.24 -0.07 11.83
C GLU A 481 -4.65 0.63 13.05
N THR A 482 -5.50 1.01 14.02
CA THR A 482 -5.02 1.56 15.30
C THR A 482 -4.28 0.50 16.13
N GLU A 483 -4.61 -0.79 15.95
CA GLU A 483 -3.96 -1.94 16.60
C GLU A 483 -2.64 -2.38 15.92
N ASP A 484 -2.45 -2.18 14.61
CA ASP A 484 -1.26 -2.63 13.88
C ASP A 484 -0.03 -1.69 13.99
N ILE A 485 -0.19 -0.48 14.52
CA ILE A 485 0.90 0.51 14.63
C ILE A 485 1.90 0.23 15.75
N TRP A 486 1.44 -0.40 16.85
CA TRP A 486 2.34 -0.82 17.95
C TRP A 486 2.82 -2.27 17.81
N GLY A 487 2.37 -3.01 16.79
CA GLY A 487 2.59 -4.45 16.66
C GLY A 487 1.97 -5.20 17.85
N LYS A 488 1.11 -6.19 17.61
CA LYS A 488 0.66 -7.05 18.72
C LYS A 488 1.91 -7.66 19.38
N PRO A 489 2.17 -7.46 20.69
CA PRO A 489 3.06 -8.38 21.38
C PRO A 489 2.44 -9.77 21.22
N ASP A 490 3.25 -10.77 20.87
CA ASP A 490 2.81 -12.16 20.85
C ASP A 490 2.28 -12.50 22.26
N ASP A 491 0.97 -12.38 22.46
CA ASP A 491 0.32 -12.92 23.63
C ASP A 491 0.35 -14.44 23.47
N GLU A 492 1.21 -15.09 24.26
CA GLU A 492 1.31 -16.55 24.40
C GLU A 492 0.02 -17.21 24.93
N ASN A 493 -1.12 -16.50 24.96
CA ASN A 493 -2.41 -16.95 25.47
C ASN A 493 -3.59 -16.62 24.53
N THR A 494 -3.40 -16.65 23.21
CA THR A 494 -4.54 -16.97 22.34
C THR A 494 -4.61 -18.50 22.23
N GLU A 495 -5.26 -19.10 23.24
CA GLU A 495 -5.89 -20.40 23.06
C GLU A 495 -6.74 -20.32 21.79
N ASP A 496 -6.66 -21.39 20.98
CA ASP A 496 -7.37 -21.59 19.73
C ASP A 496 -8.78 -20.99 19.74
N GLU A 497 -8.94 -19.75 19.27
CA GLU A 497 -10.25 -19.23 18.90
C GLU A 497 -10.61 -19.87 17.57
N GLU A 498 -11.42 -20.92 17.67
CA GLU A 498 -12.14 -21.49 16.54
C GLU A 498 -12.83 -20.35 15.76
N PRO A 499 -12.69 -20.30 14.43
CA PRO A 499 -13.34 -19.28 13.64
C PRO A 499 -14.86 -19.51 13.72
N THR A 500 -15.59 -18.62 14.41
CA THR A 500 -17.01 -18.46 14.19
C THR A 500 -17.22 -18.01 12.75
N GLU A 501 -17.67 -18.97 11.94
CA GLU A 501 -18.11 -18.75 10.58
C GLU A 501 -19.21 -17.68 10.53
N SER A 502 -18.97 -16.62 9.76
CA SER A 502 -20.03 -15.87 9.11
C SER A 502 -19.59 -15.54 7.69
N SER A 503 -19.42 -16.58 6.88
CA SER A 503 -19.63 -16.49 5.44
C SER A 503 -20.68 -17.53 5.10
N SER A 504 -21.90 -17.05 4.85
CA SER A 504 -22.97 -17.84 4.28
C SER A 504 -22.61 -18.21 2.84
N LEU A 505 -21.86 -19.29 2.70
CA LEU A 505 -21.79 -20.12 1.50
C LEU A 505 -22.14 -21.54 1.98
N GLY A 506 -23.33 -22.00 1.59
CA GLY A 506 -23.87 -23.26 2.05
C GLY A 506 -23.01 -24.44 1.60
N ASN A 507 -22.43 -25.14 2.57
CA ASN A 507 -21.93 -26.49 2.40
C ASN A 507 -23.08 -27.42 1.99
N VAL A 508 -22.92 -28.10 0.86
CA VAL A 508 -23.61 -29.37 0.58
C VAL A 508 -22.58 -30.47 0.78
N GLU A 509 -22.82 -31.34 1.75
CA GLU A 509 -21.99 -32.50 2.08
C GLU A 509 -21.93 -33.52 0.92
N PRO A 510 -20.85 -34.30 0.80
CA PRO A 510 -20.72 -35.37 -0.18
C PRO A 510 -21.24 -36.70 0.38
N GLY A 511 -22.12 -37.36 -0.38
CA GLY A 511 -22.45 -38.77 -0.18
C GLY A 511 -23.89 -39.14 -0.54
N ASP A 512 -24.14 -39.45 -1.81
CA ASP A 512 -24.72 -40.74 -2.17
C ASP A 512 -24.62 -40.96 -3.69
N GLU A 513 -24.05 -42.11 -4.04
CA GLU A 513 -23.92 -42.60 -5.40
C GLU A 513 -25.30 -42.76 -6.05
N VAL A 514 -25.48 -42.13 -7.21
CA VAL A 514 -26.26 -42.73 -8.30
C VAL A 514 -25.58 -42.37 -9.61
N SER A 515 -25.10 -43.44 -10.25
CA SER A 515 -24.67 -43.55 -11.62
C SER A 515 -25.45 -42.65 -12.59
N GLU A 516 -24.73 -41.94 -13.45
CA GLU A 516 -25.02 -41.91 -14.89
C GLU A 516 -23.77 -41.42 -15.65
N GLU A 517 -23.13 -42.36 -16.35
CA GLU A 517 -22.27 -42.07 -17.48
C GLU A 517 -23.15 -41.54 -18.63
N SER A 518 -22.91 -40.32 -19.13
CA SER A 518 -22.94 -40.03 -20.58
C SER A 518 -22.61 -38.57 -20.91
N ASP A 519 -21.69 -38.41 -21.86
CA ASP A 519 -21.49 -37.29 -22.81
C ASP A 519 -21.15 -35.89 -22.28
N GLY A 520 -19.84 -35.63 -22.17
CA GLY A 520 -19.27 -34.29 -22.15
C GLY A 520 -19.27 -33.65 -23.55
N ALA A 521 -20.05 -32.57 -23.70
CA ALA A 521 -19.86 -31.50 -24.69
C ALA A 521 -20.92 -30.37 -24.59
N GLU A 522 -22.07 -30.60 -23.93
CA GLU A 522 -23.21 -29.66 -23.98
C GLU A 522 -23.36 -28.73 -22.77
N GLU A 523 -22.78 -29.02 -21.60
CA GLU A 523 -22.95 -28.20 -20.38
C GLU A 523 -22.11 -26.91 -20.35
N ASP A 524 -20.94 -26.88 -21.02
CA ASP A 524 -20.05 -25.70 -21.03
C ASP A 524 -20.65 -24.52 -21.84
N TYR A 525 -21.43 -24.81 -22.88
CA TYR A 525 -22.04 -23.79 -23.74
C TYR A 525 -23.09 -22.94 -22.99
N ASP A 526 -23.84 -23.54 -22.08
CA ASP A 526 -24.86 -22.83 -21.30
C ASP A 526 -24.25 -21.92 -20.23
N TYR A 527 -23.09 -22.28 -19.67
CA TYR A 527 -22.37 -21.45 -18.70
C TYR A 527 -21.81 -20.18 -19.35
N GLU A 528 -21.10 -20.33 -20.48
CA GLU A 528 -20.52 -19.19 -21.22
C GLU A 528 -21.61 -18.22 -21.73
N ALA A 529 -22.71 -18.76 -22.26
CA ALA A 529 -23.85 -17.96 -22.70
C ALA A 529 -24.54 -17.20 -21.54
N THR A 530 -24.59 -17.81 -20.36
CA THR A 530 -25.15 -17.18 -19.15
C THR A 530 -24.23 -16.08 -18.62
N CYS A 531 -22.91 -16.31 -18.61
CA CYS A 531 -21.91 -15.29 -18.26
C CYS A 531 -21.98 -14.09 -19.21
N PHE A 532 -21.98 -14.34 -20.53
CA PHE A 532 -22.14 -13.30 -21.54
C PHE A 532 -23.42 -12.47 -21.32
N TYR A 533 -24.55 -13.13 -21.07
CA TYR A 533 -25.81 -12.45 -20.82
C TYR A 533 -25.77 -11.53 -19.58
N ASN A 534 -25.13 -11.97 -18.50
CA ASN A 534 -25.01 -11.18 -17.28
C ASN A 534 -24.09 -9.95 -17.49
N GLU A 535 -22.95 -10.10 -18.16
CA GLU A 535 -22.05 -8.98 -18.46
C GLU A 535 -22.67 -7.95 -19.41
N VAL A 536 -23.44 -8.39 -20.41
CA VAL A 536 -24.21 -7.49 -21.28
C VAL A 536 -25.26 -6.73 -20.47
N LEU A 537 -25.93 -7.40 -19.52
CA LEU A 537 -26.91 -6.76 -18.65
C LEU A 537 -26.27 -5.67 -17.77
N GLU A 538 -25.12 -5.95 -17.16
CA GLU A 538 -24.34 -4.99 -16.36
C GLU A 538 -23.84 -3.82 -17.20
N SER A 539 -23.33 -4.09 -18.41
CA SER A 539 -22.88 -3.05 -19.34
C SER A 539 -24.00 -2.08 -19.72
N LEU A 540 -25.21 -2.60 -19.96
CA LEU A 540 -26.40 -1.76 -20.21
C LEU A 540 -26.82 -0.95 -18.98
N GLN A 541 -26.70 -1.51 -17.77
CA GLN A 541 -27.00 -0.79 -16.53
C GLN A 541 -26.04 0.36 -16.27
N ARG A 542 -24.74 0.10 -16.43
CA ARG A 542 -23.70 1.13 -16.37
C ARG A 542 -23.97 2.22 -17.40
N GLY A 543 -24.35 1.82 -18.62
CA GLY A 543 -24.78 2.72 -19.69
C GLY A 543 -25.92 3.67 -19.29
N ILE A 544 -26.95 3.18 -18.60
CA ILE A 544 -28.07 4.01 -18.12
C ILE A 544 -27.64 4.92 -16.96
N LYS A 545 -26.90 4.39 -15.98
CA LYS A 545 -26.49 5.12 -14.75
C LYS A 545 -25.55 6.28 -15.07
N GLU A 546 -24.56 6.03 -15.92
CA GLU A 546 -23.51 7.00 -16.28
C GLU A 546 -23.85 7.79 -17.56
N LYS A 547 -24.95 7.47 -18.25
CA LYS A 547 -25.37 8.06 -19.54
C LYS A 547 -24.25 7.99 -20.59
N ILE A 548 -23.64 6.82 -20.71
CA ILE A 548 -22.55 6.55 -21.67
C ILE A 548 -23.09 6.70 -23.11
N GLN A 549 -22.26 7.19 -24.03
CA GLN A 549 -22.62 7.22 -25.45
C GLN A 549 -22.85 5.80 -26.00
N THR A 550 -23.89 5.62 -26.81
CA THR A 550 -24.30 4.32 -27.37
C THR A 550 -23.20 3.65 -28.20
N GLU A 551 -22.30 4.43 -28.80
CA GLU A 551 -21.13 3.93 -29.54
C GLU A 551 -20.15 3.14 -28.65
N ASN A 552 -19.90 3.61 -27.42
CA ASN A 552 -19.03 2.90 -26.48
C ASN A 552 -19.68 1.59 -26.00
N ILE A 553 -20.99 1.59 -25.80
CA ILE A 553 -21.75 0.37 -25.45
C ILE A 553 -21.70 -0.65 -26.59
N ILE A 554 -21.73 -0.19 -27.85
CA ILE A 554 -21.55 -1.07 -29.01
C ILE A 554 -20.15 -1.70 -29.00
N LEU A 555 -19.11 -0.92 -28.67
CA LEU A 555 -17.74 -1.44 -28.55
C LEU A 555 -17.64 -2.48 -27.45
N ASP A 556 -18.18 -2.20 -26.26
CA ASP A 556 -18.22 -3.14 -25.13
C ASP A 556 -18.92 -4.45 -25.53
N ILE A 557 -20.09 -4.41 -26.16
CA ILE A 557 -20.79 -5.64 -26.57
C ILE A 557 -20.02 -6.41 -27.64
N ASN A 558 -19.33 -5.72 -28.56
CA ASN A 558 -18.49 -6.38 -29.56
C ASN A 558 -17.25 -7.02 -28.94
N THR A 559 -16.60 -6.37 -27.97
CA THR A 559 -15.47 -7.00 -27.25
C THR A 559 -15.96 -8.22 -26.48
N LEU A 560 -17.10 -8.14 -25.78
CA LEU A 560 -17.72 -9.27 -25.10
C LEU A 560 -18.05 -10.42 -26.07
N LYS A 561 -18.60 -10.11 -27.24
CA LYS A 561 -18.87 -11.11 -28.27
C LYS A 561 -17.60 -11.85 -28.69
N HIS A 562 -16.48 -11.12 -28.84
CA HIS A 562 -15.20 -11.73 -29.19
C HIS A 562 -14.59 -12.52 -28.04
N THR A 563 -14.78 -12.10 -26.79
CA THR A 563 -14.33 -12.82 -25.59
C THR A 563 -15.04 -14.16 -25.44
N TYR A 564 -16.37 -14.18 -25.58
CA TYR A 564 -17.19 -15.38 -25.39
C TYR A 564 -17.48 -16.16 -26.68
N ASN A 565 -16.93 -15.71 -27.82
CA ASN A 565 -17.12 -16.33 -29.14
C ASN A 565 -18.60 -16.61 -29.51
N VAL A 566 -19.51 -15.70 -29.15
CA VAL A 566 -20.96 -15.85 -29.32
C VAL A 566 -21.39 -15.49 -30.75
N ASN A 567 -22.35 -16.24 -31.30
CA ASN A 567 -22.86 -15.98 -32.65
C ASN A 567 -23.68 -14.69 -32.69
N MET A 568 -23.68 -13.98 -33.84
CA MET A 568 -24.42 -12.72 -33.97
C MET A 568 -25.94 -12.88 -33.71
N GLN A 569 -26.51 -14.04 -34.01
CA GLN A 569 -27.91 -14.37 -33.76
C GLN A 569 -28.22 -14.44 -32.26
N GLU A 570 -27.33 -15.08 -31.50
CA GLU A 570 -27.42 -15.18 -30.04
C GLU A 570 -27.19 -13.83 -29.36
N VAL A 571 -26.23 -13.03 -29.84
CA VAL A 571 -26.00 -11.66 -29.35
C VAL A 571 -27.26 -10.81 -29.51
N ASN A 572 -27.92 -10.85 -30.67
CA ASN A 572 -29.17 -10.12 -30.89
C ASN A 572 -30.26 -10.57 -29.90
N GLY A 573 -30.37 -11.86 -29.65
CA GLY A 573 -31.36 -12.39 -28.73
C GLY A 573 -31.09 -12.04 -27.26
N PHE A 574 -29.83 -12.15 -26.82
CA PHE A 574 -29.41 -11.77 -25.47
C PHE A 574 -29.52 -10.27 -25.24
N LEU A 575 -29.16 -9.44 -26.22
CA LEU A 575 -29.28 -7.99 -26.14
C LEU A 575 -30.74 -7.57 -25.92
N ILE A 576 -31.66 -8.12 -26.72
CA ILE A 576 -33.09 -7.80 -26.61
C ILE A 576 -33.66 -8.29 -25.29
N LYS A 577 -33.31 -9.52 -24.87
CA LYS A 577 -33.71 -10.05 -23.57
C LYS A 577 -33.16 -9.19 -22.42
N ALA A 578 -31.94 -8.70 -22.52
CA ALA A 578 -31.31 -7.85 -21.52
C ALA A 578 -31.99 -6.47 -21.44
N ILE A 579 -32.29 -5.83 -22.58
CA ILE A 579 -33.04 -4.56 -22.64
C ILE A 579 -34.42 -4.69 -21.99
N LEU A 580 -35.13 -5.79 -22.27
CA LEU A 580 -36.43 -6.09 -21.65
C LEU A 580 -36.31 -6.38 -20.15
N LYS A 581 -35.20 -6.97 -19.70
CA LYS A 581 -34.95 -7.25 -18.27
C LYS A 581 -34.55 -6.00 -17.47
N GLN A 582 -34.05 -4.93 -18.10
CA GLN A 582 -33.54 -3.72 -17.41
C GLN A 582 -34.49 -3.13 -16.34
N PRO A 583 -35.81 -2.94 -16.59
CA PRO A 583 -36.71 -2.37 -15.60
C PRO A 583 -36.81 -3.20 -14.31
N PHE A 584 -36.69 -4.53 -14.42
CA PHE A 584 -36.74 -5.44 -13.26
C PHE A 584 -35.52 -5.29 -12.36
N VAL A 585 -34.35 -5.09 -12.95
CA VAL A 585 -33.12 -5.01 -12.18
C VAL A 585 -32.93 -3.63 -11.54
N MET A 586 -33.45 -2.57 -12.18
CA MET A 586 -33.44 -1.21 -11.64
C MET A 586 -34.31 -1.05 -10.37
N HIS A 587 -35.40 -1.81 -10.25
CA HIS A 587 -36.36 -1.67 -9.14
C HIS A 587 -36.38 -2.84 -8.14
N LYS A 588 -35.34 -3.71 -8.13
CA LYS A 588 -35.15 -4.84 -7.19
C LYS A 588 -36.47 -5.46 -6.68
N GLU A 589 -37.05 -6.38 -7.47
CA GLU A 589 -38.16 -7.27 -7.09
C GLU A 589 -39.49 -6.60 -6.67
N GLN A 590 -39.95 -5.60 -7.43
CA GLN A 590 -41.37 -5.23 -7.41
C GLN A 590 -42.16 -5.99 -8.50
N THR A 591 -43.35 -6.47 -8.17
CA THR A 591 -44.27 -7.02 -9.17
C THR A 591 -44.78 -5.90 -10.08
N PHE A 592 -44.36 -5.92 -11.34
CA PHE A 592 -44.79 -4.91 -12.31
C PHE A 592 -46.19 -5.21 -12.82
N THR A 593 -47.04 -4.18 -12.89
CA THR A 593 -48.27 -4.21 -13.69
C THR A 593 -47.94 -3.64 -15.08
N ALA A 594 -48.64 -4.05 -16.14
CA ALA A 594 -48.41 -3.59 -17.51
C ALA A 594 -48.19 -2.06 -17.71
N PRO A 595 -48.93 -1.13 -17.05
CA PRO A 595 -48.73 0.31 -17.25
C PRO A 595 -47.47 0.86 -16.56
N THR A 596 -47.07 0.33 -15.41
CA THR A 596 -45.87 0.78 -14.69
C THR A 596 -44.60 0.33 -15.39
N TYR A 597 -44.62 -0.87 -15.97
CA TYR A 597 -43.53 -1.36 -16.82
C TYR A 597 -43.31 -0.46 -18.04
N LEU A 598 -44.39 -0.03 -18.70
CA LEU A 598 -44.32 0.83 -19.89
C LEU A 598 -43.71 2.21 -19.60
N SER A 599 -44.04 2.82 -18.46
CA SER A 599 -43.46 4.12 -18.10
C SER A 599 -41.96 4.05 -17.87
N THR A 600 -41.46 2.94 -17.32
CA THR A 600 -40.04 2.75 -17.01
C THR A 600 -39.23 2.33 -18.24
N ILE A 601 -39.80 1.51 -19.14
CA ILE A 601 -39.06 1.00 -20.30
C ILE A 601 -38.96 2.00 -21.45
N LYS A 602 -39.95 2.89 -21.63
CA LYS A 602 -39.97 3.88 -22.72
C LYS A 602 -38.71 4.78 -22.79
N PRO A 603 -38.21 5.38 -21.69
CA PRO A 603 -36.95 6.14 -21.74
C PRO A 603 -35.74 5.27 -22.09
N ASN A 604 -35.70 4.01 -21.61
CA ASN A 604 -34.61 3.08 -21.92
C ASN A 604 -34.60 2.72 -23.41
N LEU A 605 -35.77 2.51 -24.02
CA LEU A 605 -35.89 2.22 -25.44
C LEU A 605 -35.47 3.40 -26.33
N GLN A 606 -35.75 4.64 -25.92
CA GLN A 606 -35.27 5.83 -26.62
C GLN A 606 -33.75 5.97 -26.53
N PHE A 607 -33.19 5.70 -25.35
CA PHE A 607 -31.74 5.74 -25.15
C PHE A 607 -31.01 4.66 -25.96
N PHE A 608 -31.52 3.42 -25.98
CA PHE A 608 -30.92 2.31 -26.72
C PHE A 608 -31.34 2.23 -28.20
N HIS A 609 -32.14 3.15 -28.72
CA HIS A 609 -32.56 3.11 -30.12
C HIS A 609 -31.37 3.06 -31.11
N PRO A 610 -30.31 3.90 -30.97
CA PRO A 610 -29.14 3.81 -31.83
C PRO A 610 -28.42 2.46 -31.73
N LEU A 611 -28.37 1.88 -30.53
CA LEU A 611 -27.76 0.56 -30.27
C LEU A 611 -28.52 -0.54 -31.04
N VAL A 612 -29.83 -0.59 -30.87
CA VAL A 612 -30.70 -1.60 -31.50
C VAL A 612 -30.68 -1.46 -33.04
N SER A 613 -30.66 -0.24 -33.57
CA SER A 613 -30.60 0.02 -35.02
C SER A 613 -29.29 -0.44 -35.68
N ASN A 614 -28.21 -0.59 -34.91
CA ASN A 614 -26.93 -1.05 -35.43
C ASN A 614 -26.89 -2.58 -35.55
N TYR A 615 -27.45 -3.28 -34.55
CA TYR A 615 -27.46 -4.75 -34.50
C TYR A 615 -28.60 -5.37 -35.33
N ILE A 616 -29.77 -4.72 -35.39
CA ILE A 616 -30.94 -5.22 -36.10
C ILE A 616 -31.08 -4.48 -37.44
N ARG A 617 -30.52 -5.06 -38.50
CA ARG A 617 -30.58 -4.51 -39.88
C ARG A 617 -31.10 -5.51 -40.91
N SER A 618 -30.76 -6.78 -40.77
CA SER A 618 -31.18 -7.82 -41.70
C SER A 618 -32.55 -8.38 -41.33
N ALA A 619 -33.30 -8.89 -42.32
CA ALA A 619 -34.58 -9.55 -42.07
C ALA A 619 -34.45 -10.75 -41.12
N GLU A 620 -33.29 -11.43 -41.11
CA GLU A 620 -33.00 -12.52 -40.17
C GLU A 620 -32.80 -12.00 -38.74
N SER A 621 -32.04 -10.92 -38.54
CA SER A 621 -31.87 -10.29 -37.22
C SER A 621 -33.18 -9.74 -36.64
N GLN A 622 -34.08 -9.25 -37.50
CA GLN A 622 -35.42 -8.81 -37.10
C GLN A 622 -36.28 -10.00 -36.63
N LEU A 623 -36.18 -11.16 -37.29
CA LEU A 623 -36.85 -12.39 -36.85
C LEU A 623 -36.30 -12.90 -35.51
N ASP A 624 -34.99 -12.85 -35.33
CA ASP A 624 -34.35 -13.28 -34.07
C ASP A 624 -34.78 -12.40 -32.89
N CYS A 625 -34.87 -11.08 -33.09
CA CYS A 625 -35.45 -10.16 -32.11
C CYS A 625 -36.88 -10.57 -31.72
N LEU A 626 -37.75 -10.84 -32.69
CA LEU A 626 -39.13 -11.24 -32.43
C LEU A 626 -39.22 -12.59 -31.70
N ARG A 627 -38.32 -13.55 -32.00
CA ARG A 627 -38.23 -14.81 -31.26
C ARG A 627 -37.79 -14.62 -29.81
N SER A 628 -36.87 -13.69 -29.55
CA SER A 628 -36.44 -13.38 -28.18
C SER A 628 -37.51 -12.66 -27.38
N VAL A 629 -38.28 -11.79 -28.02
CA VAL A 629 -39.48 -11.18 -27.43
C VAL A 629 -40.52 -12.26 -27.10
N GLU A 630 -40.75 -13.22 -28.00
CA GLU A 630 -41.63 -14.37 -27.75
C GLU A 630 -41.17 -15.18 -26.53
N GLY A 631 -39.88 -15.51 -26.45
CA GLY A 631 -39.30 -16.20 -25.30
C GLY A 631 -39.51 -15.45 -23.99
N PHE A 632 -39.34 -14.12 -24.00
CA PHE A 632 -39.58 -13.28 -22.82
C PHE A 632 -41.06 -13.19 -22.44
N MET A 633 -41.97 -13.11 -23.42
CA MET A 633 -43.43 -13.11 -23.18
C MET A 633 -43.90 -14.43 -22.55
N LYS A 634 -43.31 -15.57 -22.94
CA LYS A 634 -43.62 -16.88 -22.32
C LYS A 634 -43.23 -16.92 -20.84
N CYS A 635 -42.12 -16.28 -20.46
CA CYS A 635 -41.66 -16.23 -19.08
C CYS A 635 -42.46 -15.23 -18.19
N HIS A 636 -43.11 -14.22 -18.77
CA HIS A 636 -43.78 -13.14 -18.04
C HIS A 636 -45.20 -12.85 -18.59
N GLU A 637 -46.17 -13.73 -18.28
CA GLU A 637 -47.55 -13.62 -18.79
C GLU A 637 -48.23 -12.29 -18.40
N ASP A 638 -47.94 -11.73 -17.23
CA ASP A 638 -48.60 -10.52 -16.69
C ASP A 638 -48.26 -9.23 -17.47
N ILE A 639 -47.17 -9.23 -18.24
CA ILE A 639 -46.60 -8.04 -18.90
C ILE A 639 -46.69 -8.15 -20.44
N SER A 640 -47.19 -9.27 -20.96
CA SER A 640 -47.48 -9.50 -22.39
C SER A 640 -48.15 -8.32 -23.11
N PRO A 641 -49.22 -7.67 -22.60
CA PRO A 641 -49.85 -6.54 -23.29
C PRO A 641 -48.98 -5.27 -23.34
N ALA A 642 -48.02 -5.12 -22.41
CA ALA A 642 -47.04 -4.04 -22.46
C ALA A 642 -45.93 -4.33 -23.48
N ILE A 643 -45.47 -5.58 -23.58
CA ILE A 643 -44.45 -5.99 -24.54
C ILE A 643 -44.95 -5.80 -25.98
N MET A 644 -46.23 -6.06 -26.27
CA MET A 644 -46.80 -5.76 -27.59
C MET A 644 -46.75 -4.27 -27.97
N LYS A 645 -46.87 -3.35 -26.99
CA LYS A 645 -46.67 -1.91 -27.22
C LYS A 645 -45.20 -1.56 -27.43
N VAL A 646 -44.25 -2.34 -26.90
CA VAL A 646 -42.82 -2.20 -27.20
C VAL A 646 -42.54 -2.62 -28.64
N VAL A 647 -43.18 -3.69 -29.13
CA VAL A 647 -43.10 -4.09 -30.55
C VAL A 647 -43.67 -3.00 -31.47
N HIS A 648 -44.81 -2.39 -31.10
CA HIS A 648 -45.33 -1.22 -31.80
C HIS A 648 -44.34 -0.04 -31.81
N PHE A 649 -43.68 0.24 -30.69
CA PHE A 649 -42.66 1.29 -30.62
C PHE A 649 -41.46 1.01 -31.54
N TRP A 650 -41.02 -0.24 -31.67
CA TRP A 650 -39.94 -0.59 -32.61
C TRP A 650 -40.37 -0.54 -34.08
N TYR A 651 -41.65 -0.74 -34.37
CA TYR A 651 -42.21 -0.46 -35.70
C TYR A 651 -42.21 1.05 -35.99
N ASP A 652 -42.70 1.88 -35.05
CA ASP A 652 -42.73 3.35 -35.18
C ASP A 652 -41.33 3.99 -35.32
N GLN A 653 -40.27 3.25 -34.96
CA GLN A 653 -38.87 3.69 -35.03
C GLN A 653 -38.10 3.02 -36.18
N ASP A 654 -38.80 2.42 -37.15
CA ASP A 654 -38.22 1.77 -38.35
C ASP A 654 -37.22 0.63 -38.04
N VAL A 655 -37.28 0.01 -36.85
CA VAL A 655 -36.41 -1.13 -36.48
C VAL A 655 -36.94 -2.44 -37.06
N LEU A 656 -38.27 -2.60 -37.13
CA LEU A 656 -38.94 -3.81 -37.59
C LEU A 656 -39.77 -3.54 -38.84
N ASN A 657 -39.55 -4.36 -39.88
CA ASN A 657 -40.35 -4.28 -41.11
C ASN A 657 -41.66 -5.06 -40.98
N GLU A 658 -42.71 -4.54 -41.59
CA GLU A 658 -44.04 -5.16 -41.61
C GLU A 658 -44.04 -6.60 -42.15
N ASN A 659 -43.37 -6.81 -43.29
CA ASN A 659 -43.21 -8.12 -43.91
C ASN A 659 -42.61 -9.17 -42.96
N VAL A 660 -41.79 -8.75 -41.99
CA VAL A 660 -41.15 -9.64 -41.03
C VAL A 660 -42.08 -9.96 -39.85
N ILE A 661 -42.86 -8.97 -39.39
CA ILE A 661 -43.88 -9.15 -38.35
C ILE A 661 -44.96 -10.13 -38.82
N VAL A 662 -45.42 -10.00 -40.06
CA VAL A 662 -46.41 -10.92 -40.67
C VAL A 662 -45.84 -12.32 -40.81
N LYS A 663 -44.57 -12.45 -41.23
CA LYS A 663 -43.88 -13.76 -41.29
C LYS A 663 -43.71 -14.40 -39.92
N TRP A 664 -43.41 -13.62 -38.88
CA TRP A 664 -43.32 -14.12 -37.52
C TRP A 664 -44.67 -14.62 -37.01
N HIS A 665 -45.76 -13.87 -37.21
CA HIS A 665 -47.09 -14.28 -36.78
C HIS A 665 -47.57 -15.59 -37.43
N ASN A 666 -47.28 -15.77 -38.72
CA ASN A 666 -47.63 -17.01 -39.43
C ASN A 666 -46.84 -18.23 -38.93
N ASN A 667 -45.66 -18.03 -38.35
CA ASN A 667 -44.76 -19.07 -37.86
C ASN A 667 -44.88 -19.31 -36.33
N LEU A 668 -45.86 -18.71 -35.65
CA LEU A 668 -46.07 -18.89 -34.21
C LEU A 668 -46.44 -20.35 -33.87
N SER A 669 -45.82 -20.87 -32.80
CA SER A 669 -46.09 -22.21 -32.28
C SER A 669 -47.50 -22.35 -31.67
N PRO A 670 -48.11 -23.56 -31.66
CA PRO A 670 -49.46 -23.77 -31.10
C PRO A 670 -49.58 -23.50 -29.59
N GLU A 671 -48.48 -23.49 -28.84
CA GLU A 671 -48.45 -23.18 -27.40
C GLU A 671 -48.58 -21.66 -27.11
N SER A 672 -48.44 -20.81 -28.12
CA SER A 672 -48.46 -19.34 -28.04
C SER A 672 -49.82 -18.70 -28.39
N ASP A 673 -50.94 -19.44 -28.29
CA ASP A 673 -52.29 -18.98 -28.66
C ASP A 673 -52.75 -17.70 -27.95
N LYS A 674 -52.30 -17.45 -26.71
CA LYS A 674 -52.58 -16.19 -25.98
C LYS A 674 -51.85 -14.99 -26.60
N ILE A 675 -50.58 -15.16 -26.98
CA ILE A 675 -49.75 -14.14 -27.64
C ILE A 675 -50.33 -13.83 -29.03
N ARG A 676 -50.76 -14.88 -29.76
CA ARG A 676 -51.42 -14.75 -31.05
C ARG A 676 -52.67 -13.87 -30.99
N LYS A 677 -53.55 -14.08 -30.01
CA LYS A 677 -54.76 -13.25 -29.82
C LYS A 677 -54.47 -11.78 -29.51
N GLN A 678 -53.36 -11.49 -28.83
CA GLN A 678 -52.94 -10.11 -28.55
C GLN A 678 -52.29 -9.46 -29.78
N ALA A 679 -51.52 -10.23 -30.55
CA ALA A 679 -50.93 -9.78 -31.82
C ALA A 679 -51.96 -9.60 -32.94
N ASP A 680 -53.06 -10.38 -32.95
CA ASP A 680 -54.10 -10.31 -33.98
C ASP A 680 -54.73 -8.91 -34.09
N ALA A 681 -54.88 -8.18 -32.98
CA ALA A 681 -55.40 -6.81 -32.98
C ALA A 681 -54.42 -5.82 -33.62
N PHE A 682 -53.12 -6.01 -33.39
CA PHE A 682 -52.06 -5.18 -33.96
C PHE A 682 -51.85 -5.50 -35.46
N ILE A 683 -51.96 -6.75 -35.85
CA ILE A 683 -51.77 -7.18 -37.25
C ILE A 683 -52.94 -6.74 -38.13
N LYS A 684 -54.18 -6.78 -37.61
CA LYS A 684 -55.33 -6.19 -38.32
C LYS A 684 -55.13 -4.71 -38.55
N TRP A 685 -54.63 -3.98 -37.55
CA TRP A 685 -54.30 -2.58 -37.69
C TRP A 685 -53.17 -2.34 -38.73
N LEU A 686 -52.12 -3.17 -38.74
CA LEU A 686 -51.06 -3.09 -39.77
C LEU A 686 -51.61 -3.31 -41.18
N GLN A 687 -52.42 -4.35 -41.37
CA GLN A 687 -53.04 -4.67 -42.67
C GLN A 687 -54.01 -3.58 -43.15
N GLU A 688 -54.79 -2.99 -42.24
CA GLU A 688 -55.67 -1.86 -42.56
C GLU A 688 -54.89 -0.58 -42.90
N ALA A 689 -53.74 -0.34 -42.24
CA ALA A 689 -52.87 0.81 -42.51
C ALA A 689 -52.10 0.68 -43.83
N ASP A 690 -51.69 -0.54 -44.22
CA ASP A 690 -51.00 -0.81 -45.48
C ASP A 690 -51.95 -0.65 -46.69
N GLU A 691 -53.21 -1.10 -46.55
CA GLU A 691 -54.27 -0.90 -47.54
C GLU A 691 -54.53 0.60 -47.82
N GLU A 692 -54.56 1.46 -46.78
CA GLU A 692 -54.72 2.92 -46.95
C GLU A 692 -53.49 3.61 -47.60
N SER A 693 -52.28 3.08 -47.44
CA SER A 693 -51.06 3.64 -48.03
C SER A 693 -50.86 3.25 -49.50
N SER A 694 -51.49 2.16 -49.95
CA SER A 694 -51.39 1.64 -51.31
C SER A 694 -52.39 2.28 -52.30
N ASP A 695 -53.37 3.02 -51.77
CA ASP A 695 -54.41 3.74 -52.54
C ASP A 695 -54.12 5.26 -52.72
N GLU A 696 -52.99 5.78 -52.21
CA GLU A 696 -52.38 7.09 -52.58
C GLU A 696 -51.22 6.91 -53.58
#